data_AF-A0A7S0KVY7-F1
#
_entry.id   AF-A0A7S0KVY7-F1
#
_cell.length_a   1.000
_cell.length_b   1.000
_cell.length_c   1.000
_cell.angle_alpha   90.00
_cell.angle_beta   90.00
_cell.angle_gamma   90.00
#
_symmetry.space_group_name_H-M   'P 1'
#
loop_
_entity.id
_entity.type
_entity.pdbx_description
1 polymer ?
#
loop_
_entity_poly.entity_id
_entity_poly.type
_entity_poly.pdbx_seq_one_letter_code
_entity_poly.pdbx_strand_id
1 'polypeptide(L)'
;MLVSDEIRDFVAPDVILQLNPRVTSKRVQQMFESAAMERGAAWACVVASERRADPGHCVSLHVACDVPRVAEGLARLLDDVDSDSADGRYDGRYGASENARSCARFKETLLACDAAASREACAALGDVEAAEGISEMAVALAVTENLPPSAGLFIGNSMPIRDVDMLSGILSRRTNTEKTGHPGANTSRRTLGAGAGPGAPVCANRGASGIDGVVSSAAGYAAGLGRPVTLLIGDVSFQHDANGLLLLRERPGQPPVTVVVVNNGGGGIFSFLPVADQIDSGSFTKLFATPPDVSRRGLCDAHRVAHSHPSTPEALKRALDAAWSEGRHSVVEVTTSRARNLEQHRALQARVARAAACALDLRTRAASASASSSGMPRVASASVRGFELPMLKKPTTTEGEAKETAGTRRGHLLRVQLDDGRVGWGEASPLPGLHAESTEDAGAQLRAMAALLDGGDGGGGEGAPAPPELPLLGGAVSEWLRGVVGVVDPDASLLPSVRFAVESAVLSALASPGAPLADVLLFGSVERRGASKTNEGVSKTIEGGGESADPTSRSSSVEINALIEAGLTPSAAAAEAVELVRRGHGCVKLKVARGEGSAGAMEDAARLRAIRTAVGPDVALRADANRRWSLNDALSFGLQCAELDLEYVEEPVTDPANNLAAFHCTTGVPVALDETVDECAVSAKAAGTAIERALAEYFEPTFGVAALVLKPSVLGGLEATAACAAAARSRGVNVVVTTAFESGVGVATCANLAAAMDAAAVDAAAAARAEDDARARAERIGIEANDGDDDAVPFRASREARMRLMNSIDRGTFEPSVGSNGDDGRTESSFWEEDESERSPRASLRAMRHGLGTGAWLDGDATIPPAAPLASLPGGGVGVDLGALPRDLVVSNETAKVGGASSAGWGVESWHEVRTRSGAYSFRVLDSGIPTRPDSDSDAGLAPPPVVFLHGFMGGAEDWNAIASAVAPERRCVAVDLPCHGRSRFVPSLKRAGDENDDETTGHHHEGLSVEAVAEAVAVLITEHVCPGRGSKGAVLVGYSMGARVALRAAASHPECAAAVAAIGGSGGIRGDVQRKMRADRDDAMAAALEKGGLAAFAGAWYRQGLFRALASHPRWRDGAIARRRCKIPNFESIEFRDEDEDDDEDGVARDLARVLAAMSPGRQAVVTGDDLARIHRGAVGGLTLLAGDRDAKFIATARSMAADANASLERDEDGGDGVEVVTVPGAGHAVHLEAPEGLVLPILRVVRRT
;
A
#
# COMPACT_ATOMS: atom_id res chain seq x y z
N MET A 1 -3.50 -31.50 -15.01
CA MET A 1 -2.42 -30.97 -15.87
C MET A 1 -2.93 -30.50 -17.23
N LEU A 2 -2.86 -31.26 -18.34
CA LEU A 2 -3.10 -30.79 -19.74
C LEU A 2 -4.47 -30.16 -20.10
N VAL A 3 -5.34 -29.95 -19.11
CA VAL A 3 -6.59 -29.16 -19.19
C VAL A 3 -6.37 -27.67 -18.91
N SER A 4 -5.23 -27.28 -18.36
CA SER A 4 -4.69 -25.92 -18.44
C SER A 4 -3.96 -25.78 -19.79
N ASP A 5 -4.04 -24.58 -20.38
CA ASP A 5 -3.37 -24.24 -21.64
C ASP A 5 -1.92 -23.82 -21.37
N GLU A 6 -1.68 -23.13 -20.25
CA GLU A 6 -0.36 -22.70 -19.75
C GLU A 6 0.57 -23.92 -19.52
N ILE A 7 0.03 -25.00 -18.93
CA ILE A 7 0.74 -26.28 -18.76
C ILE A 7 1.00 -26.94 -20.12
N ARG A 8 0.10 -26.80 -21.10
CA ARG A 8 0.29 -27.38 -22.43
C ARG A 8 1.38 -26.64 -23.19
N ASP A 9 1.47 -25.33 -23.03
CA ASP A 9 2.54 -24.51 -23.59
C ASP A 9 3.90 -24.77 -22.93
N PHE A 10 3.94 -24.92 -21.61
CA PHE A 10 5.17 -25.26 -20.88
C PHE A 10 5.71 -26.67 -21.19
N VAL A 11 4.82 -27.64 -21.43
CA VAL A 11 5.18 -29.04 -21.71
C VAL A 11 5.41 -29.31 -23.21
N ALA A 12 5.10 -28.36 -24.10
CA ALA A 12 5.16 -28.52 -25.55
C ALA A 12 6.54 -29.01 -26.03
N PRO A 13 6.67 -30.26 -26.53
CA PRO A 13 7.97 -30.86 -26.77
C PRO A 13 8.51 -30.56 -28.18
N ASP A 14 9.78 -30.15 -28.30
CA ASP A 14 10.46 -30.00 -29.60
C ASP A 14 10.82 -31.35 -30.26
N VAL A 15 10.83 -32.44 -29.49
CA VAL A 15 11.13 -33.80 -29.96
C VAL A 15 10.19 -34.80 -29.27
N ILE A 16 9.54 -35.64 -30.07
CA ILE A 16 8.57 -36.65 -29.60
C ILE A 16 9.13 -38.04 -29.93
N LEU A 17 9.51 -38.80 -28.91
CA LEU A 17 9.90 -40.21 -29.05
C LEU A 17 8.77 -41.12 -28.52
N GLN A 18 7.92 -41.58 -29.43
CA GLN A 18 6.79 -42.45 -29.13
C GLN A 18 7.20 -43.93 -29.22
N LEU A 19 6.94 -44.69 -28.15
CA LEU A 19 7.04 -46.15 -28.15
C LEU A 19 5.63 -46.76 -28.27
N ASN A 20 5.42 -47.64 -29.25
CA ASN A 20 4.14 -48.25 -29.67
C ASN A 20 3.15 -47.30 -30.41
N PRO A 21 2.37 -47.82 -31.40
CA PRO A 21 1.72 -47.00 -32.44
C PRO A 21 0.48 -46.20 -32.01
N ARG A 22 0.02 -46.27 -30.76
CA ARG A 22 -1.22 -45.59 -30.33
C ARG A 22 -1.16 -45.07 -28.90
N VAL A 23 -1.45 -43.78 -28.75
CA VAL A 23 -1.89 -43.16 -27.50
C VAL A 23 -3.42 -43.25 -27.43
N THR A 24 -3.98 -43.63 -26.27
CA THR A 24 -5.44 -43.66 -26.04
C THR A 24 -6.00 -42.29 -25.68
N SER A 25 -5.23 -41.49 -24.94
CA SER A 25 -5.64 -40.14 -24.51
C SER A 25 -5.72 -39.19 -25.70
N LYS A 26 -6.92 -38.68 -25.97
CA LYS A 26 -7.12 -37.65 -27.00
C LYS A 26 -6.30 -36.38 -26.70
N ARG A 27 -6.18 -36.00 -25.41
CA ARG A 27 -5.48 -34.76 -25.02
C ARG A 27 -3.97 -34.84 -25.29
N VAL A 28 -3.34 -35.97 -24.97
CA VAL A 28 -1.91 -36.20 -25.25
C VAL A 28 -1.66 -36.29 -26.77
N GLN A 29 -2.53 -37.00 -27.51
CA GLN A 29 -2.43 -37.09 -28.97
C GLN A 29 -2.53 -35.69 -29.62
N GLN A 30 -3.51 -34.86 -29.22
CA GLN A 30 -3.65 -33.49 -29.72
C GLN A 30 -2.44 -32.60 -29.38
N MET A 31 -1.85 -32.76 -28.19
CA MET A 31 -0.63 -32.03 -27.80
C MET A 31 0.56 -32.38 -28.70
N PHE A 32 0.73 -33.67 -29.04
CA PHE A 32 1.78 -34.12 -29.96
C PHE A 32 1.51 -33.67 -31.41
N GLU A 33 0.26 -33.71 -31.87
CA GLU A 33 -0.15 -33.23 -33.20
C GLU A 33 0.10 -31.72 -33.34
N SER A 34 -0.32 -30.89 -32.39
CA SER A 34 -0.01 -29.45 -32.39
C SER A 34 1.49 -29.16 -32.29
N ALA A 35 2.24 -29.86 -31.44
CA ALA A 35 3.69 -29.67 -31.35
C ALA A 35 4.39 -29.98 -32.70
N ALA A 36 4.03 -31.07 -33.37
CA ALA A 36 4.60 -31.44 -34.66
C ALA A 36 4.16 -30.49 -35.80
N MET A 37 2.87 -30.14 -35.88
CA MET A 37 2.31 -29.36 -36.98
C MET A 37 2.53 -27.85 -36.85
N GLU A 38 2.45 -27.30 -35.63
CA GLU A 38 2.47 -25.85 -35.37
C GLU A 38 3.84 -25.36 -34.93
N ARG A 39 4.62 -26.20 -34.23
CA ARG A 39 5.96 -25.87 -33.69
C ARG A 39 7.10 -26.60 -34.41
N GLY A 40 6.79 -27.52 -35.32
CA GLY A 40 7.79 -28.26 -36.11
C GLY A 40 8.53 -29.37 -35.34
N ALA A 41 7.95 -29.88 -34.25
CA ALA A 41 8.57 -30.89 -33.41
C ALA A 41 8.88 -32.19 -34.17
N ALA A 42 10.07 -32.76 -33.93
CA ALA A 42 10.51 -33.98 -34.61
C ALA A 42 9.89 -35.23 -33.95
N TRP A 43 9.03 -35.94 -34.67
CA TRP A 43 8.28 -37.09 -34.14
C TRP A 43 8.83 -38.43 -34.68
N ALA A 44 9.48 -39.19 -33.81
CA ALA A 44 9.88 -40.57 -34.06
C ALA A 44 8.92 -41.56 -33.38
N CYS A 45 8.42 -42.55 -34.13
CA CYS A 45 7.52 -43.59 -33.63
C CYS A 45 8.16 -44.97 -33.80
N VAL A 46 8.37 -45.67 -32.68
CA VAL A 46 9.08 -46.96 -32.59
C VAL A 46 8.08 -48.07 -32.30
N VAL A 47 7.93 -49.02 -33.23
CA VAL A 47 6.83 -49.99 -33.21
C VAL A 47 7.26 -51.36 -33.76
N ALA A 48 6.64 -52.44 -33.29
CA ALA A 48 6.93 -53.81 -33.75
C ALA A 48 6.33 -54.17 -35.14
N SER A 49 6.11 -53.18 -36.02
CA SER A 49 5.48 -53.39 -37.33
C SER A 49 5.98 -52.43 -38.39
N GLU A 50 6.18 -52.93 -39.61
CA GLU A 50 6.47 -52.12 -40.81
C GLU A 50 5.28 -51.26 -41.25
N ARG A 51 4.08 -51.52 -40.73
CA ARG A 51 2.87 -50.74 -41.06
C ARG A 51 2.88 -49.38 -40.35
N ARG A 52 3.19 -48.31 -41.10
CA ARG A 52 2.98 -46.92 -40.65
C ARG A 52 1.49 -46.66 -40.41
N ALA A 53 1.15 -46.30 -39.17
CA ALA A 53 -0.21 -46.00 -38.72
C ALA A 53 -0.28 -44.53 -38.26
N ASP A 54 -0.21 -43.62 -39.21
CA ASP A 54 -0.09 -42.17 -38.99
C ASP A 54 -1.19 -41.41 -39.75
N PRO A 55 -2.38 -41.24 -39.16
CA PRO A 55 -3.51 -40.59 -39.82
C PRO A 55 -3.41 -39.06 -39.83
N GLY A 56 -2.57 -38.47 -38.98
CA GLY A 56 -2.30 -37.03 -38.96
C GLY A 56 -1.17 -36.61 -39.90
N HIS A 57 -0.46 -37.56 -40.52
CA HIS A 57 0.76 -37.35 -41.30
C HIS A 57 1.89 -36.63 -40.51
N CYS A 58 1.87 -36.73 -39.19
CA CYS A 58 2.76 -36.00 -38.28
C CYS A 58 4.07 -36.74 -37.97
N VAL A 59 4.15 -38.06 -38.22
CA VAL A 59 5.33 -38.86 -37.85
C VAL A 59 6.47 -38.62 -38.83
N SER A 60 7.53 -37.95 -38.36
CA SER A 60 8.74 -37.65 -39.12
C SER A 60 9.57 -38.92 -39.40
N LEU A 61 9.61 -39.86 -38.45
CA LEU A 61 10.40 -41.10 -38.54
C LEU A 61 9.62 -42.31 -38.01
N HIS A 62 9.47 -43.35 -38.83
CA HIS A 62 8.88 -44.65 -38.43
C HIS A 62 9.98 -45.70 -38.27
N VAL A 63 10.11 -46.28 -37.08
CA VAL A 63 11.13 -47.30 -36.77
C VAL A 63 10.46 -48.64 -36.47
N ALA A 64 10.58 -49.59 -37.41
CA ALA A 64 10.04 -50.94 -37.26
C ALA A 64 11.05 -51.86 -36.55
N CYS A 65 10.85 -52.12 -35.26
CA CYS A 65 11.76 -52.96 -34.45
C CYS A 65 11.12 -53.46 -33.15
N ASP A 66 11.87 -54.30 -32.42
CA ASP A 66 11.47 -54.83 -31.11
C ASP A 66 11.46 -53.72 -30.02
N VAL A 67 10.28 -53.20 -29.72
CA VAL A 67 10.09 -52.03 -28.84
C VAL A 67 10.64 -52.24 -27.41
N PRO A 68 10.44 -53.40 -26.74
CA PRO A 68 11.07 -53.67 -25.45
C PRO A 68 12.59 -53.52 -25.47
N ARG A 69 13.27 -54.01 -26.51
CA ARG A 69 14.73 -53.89 -26.65
C ARG A 69 15.19 -52.44 -26.87
N VAL A 70 14.39 -51.62 -27.55
CA VAL A 70 14.67 -50.17 -27.63
C VAL A 70 14.45 -49.49 -26.28
N ALA A 71 13.37 -49.82 -25.57
CA ALA A 71 13.11 -49.29 -24.23
C ALA A 71 14.23 -49.66 -23.23
N GLU A 72 14.70 -50.91 -23.25
CA GLU A 72 15.82 -51.39 -22.44
C GLU A 72 17.17 -50.74 -22.84
N GLY A 73 17.36 -50.43 -24.12
CA GLY A 73 18.50 -49.64 -24.60
C GLY A 73 18.47 -48.18 -24.11
N LEU A 74 17.31 -47.53 -24.20
CA LEU A 74 17.10 -46.16 -23.70
C LEU A 74 17.24 -46.08 -22.18
N ALA A 75 16.73 -47.07 -21.43
CA ALA A 75 16.90 -47.15 -19.99
C ALA A 75 18.38 -47.21 -19.58
N ARG A 76 19.16 -48.11 -20.19
CA ARG A 76 20.62 -48.18 -19.94
C ARG A 76 21.35 -46.88 -20.26
N LEU A 77 21.01 -46.23 -21.38
CA LEU A 77 21.57 -44.93 -21.76
C LEU A 77 21.20 -43.77 -20.80
N LEU A 78 20.19 -43.96 -19.94
CA LEU A 78 19.81 -43.01 -18.88
C LEU A 78 20.41 -43.40 -17.52
N ASP A 79 20.56 -44.70 -17.23
CA ASP A 79 21.15 -45.21 -15.99
C ASP A 79 22.70 -45.12 -15.96
N ASP A 80 23.37 -45.26 -17.11
CA ASP A 80 24.85 -45.16 -17.23
C ASP A 80 25.38 -43.75 -16.88
N VAL A 81 24.52 -42.73 -16.93
CA VAL A 81 24.87 -41.30 -16.75
C VAL A 81 25.34 -40.96 -15.33
N ASP A 82 24.96 -41.77 -14.33
CA ASP A 82 25.40 -41.66 -12.93
C ASP A 82 26.63 -42.54 -12.60
N SER A 83 27.28 -43.15 -13.61
CA SER A 83 28.38 -44.10 -13.39
C SER A 83 29.68 -43.70 -14.09
N ASP A 84 30.81 -43.87 -13.38
CA ASP A 84 32.17 -43.73 -13.93
C ASP A 84 32.45 -44.86 -14.95
N SER A 85 31.94 -44.69 -16.17
CA SER A 85 32.11 -45.68 -17.25
C SER A 85 33.55 -45.68 -17.78
N ALA A 86 34.31 -46.72 -17.42
CA ALA A 86 35.74 -46.86 -17.72
C ALA A 86 36.09 -46.88 -19.22
N ASP A 87 35.09 -47.03 -20.10
CA ASP A 87 35.24 -47.03 -21.56
C ASP A 87 35.29 -45.61 -22.19
N GLY A 88 35.09 -44.56 -21.40
CA GLY A 88 35.45 -43.17 -21.75
C GLY A 88 34.71 -42.54 -22.94
N ARG A 89 33.53 -43.06 -23.31
CA ARG A 89 32.73 -42.54 -24.44
C ARG A 89 31.57 -41.62 -24.03
N TYR A 90 31.05 -41.78 -22.82
CA TYR A 90 30.15 -40.82 -22.17
C TYR A 90 30.85 -40.32 -20.91
N ASP A 91 31.70 -39.31 -21.12
CA ASP A 91 32.36 -38.55 -20.06
C ASP A 91 31.30 -37.92 -19.14
N GLY A 92 31.51 -37.96 -17.82
CA GLY A 92 30.52 -37.70 -16.74
C GLY A 92 30.00 -36.25 -16.63
N ARG A 93 30.11 -35.47 -17.71
CA ARG A 93 29.78 -34.05 -17.78
C ARG A 93 28.27 -33.76 -17.76
N TYR A 94 27.41 -34.74 -18.08
CA TYR A 94 25.97 -34.47 -18.17
C TYR A 94 25.39 -34.06 -16.81
N GLY A 95 25.63 -34.81 -15.73
CA GLY A 95 25.09 -34.48 -14.39
C GLY A 95 25.47 -33.08 -13.89
N ALA A 96 26.68 -32.61 -14.21
CA ALA A 96 27.14 -31.25 -13.88
C ALA A 96 26.71 -30.16 -14.89
N SER A 97 26.14 -30.55 -16.04
CA SER A 97 25.82 -29.62 -17.13
C SER A 97 24.67 -28.66 -16.79
N GLU A 98 24.55 -27.58 -17.56
CA GLU A 98 23.36 -26.75 -17.55
C GLU A 98 22.12 -27.51 -18.06
N ASN A 99 22.29 -28.42 -19.01
CA ASN A 99 21.20 -29.22 -19.56
C ASN A 99 20.56 -30.13 -18.49
N ALA A 100 21.36 -30.85 -17.69
CA ALA A 100 20.82 -31.67 -16.60
C ALA A 100 20.12 -30.83 -15.53
N ARG A 101 20.68 -29.67 -15.15
CA ARG A 101 20.02 -28.71 -14.25
C ARG A 101 18.73 -28.15 -14.84
N SER A 102 18.66 -27.97 -16.16
CA SER A 102 17.42 -27.57 -16.85
C SER A 102 16.38 -28.69 -16.82
N CYS A 103 16.75 -29.92 -17.16
CA CYS A 103 15.88 -31.09 -17.09
C CYS A 103 15.40 -31.39 -15.66
N ALA A 104 16.25 -31.18 -14.65
CA ALA A 104 15.88 -31.28 -13.23
C ALA A 104 14.81 -30.24 -12.86
N ARG A 105 15.02 -28.95 -13.16
CA ARG A 105 14.03 -27.89 -12.93
C ARG A 105 12.71 -28.16 -13.68
N PHE A 106 12.77 -28.63 -14.93
CA PHE A 106 11.58 -29.01 -15.70
C PHE A 106 10.82 -30.16 -15.03
N LYS A 107 11.52 -31.24 -14.64
CA LYS A 107 10.98 -32.38 -13.89
C LYS A 107 10.29 -31.89 -12.61
N GLU A 108 11.00 -31.15 -11.76
CA GLU A 108 10.47 -30.67 -10.48
C GLU A 108 9.23 -29.78 -10.64
N THR A 109 9.25 -28.83 -11.59
CA THR A 109 8.10 -27.97 -11.87
C THR A 109 6.90 -28.79 -12.37
N LEU A 110 7.12 -29.74 -13.28
CA LEU A 110 6.07 -30.63 -13.77
C LEU A 110 5.47 -31.49 -12.65
N LEU A 111 6.30 -31.96 -11.70
CA LEU A 111 5.85 -32.73 -10.55
C LEU A 111 5.12 -31.91 -9.51
N ALA A 112 5.51 -30.65 -9.27
CA ALA A 112 4.74 -29.72 -8.44
C ALA A 112 3.36 -29.46 -9.04
N CYS A 113 3.28 -29.28 -10.37
CA CYS A 113 2.02 -29.13 -11.09
C CYS A 113 1.15 -30.40 -11.07
N ASP A 114 1.76 -31.59 -11.13
CA ASP A 114 1.07 -32.88 -10.98
C ASP A 114 0.52 -33.08 -9.56
N ALA A 115 1.31 -32.78 -8.53
CA ALA A 115 0.91 -32.88 -7.13
C ALA A 115 -0.22 -31.89 -6.79
N ALA A 116 -0.11 -30.63 -7.24
CA ALA A 116 -1.16 -29.63 -7.09
C ALA A 116 -2.46 -30.06 -7.81
N ALA A 117 -2.35 -30.52 -9.07
CA ALA A 117 -3.47 -31.06 -9.83
C ALA A 117 -4.13 -32.28 -9.16
N SER A 118 -3.34 -33.18 -8.58
CA SER A 118 -3.83 -34.40 -7.92
C SER A 118 -4.52 -34.08 -6.59
N ARG A 119 -4.00 -33.12 -5.81
CA ARG A 119 -4.63 -32.64 -4.56
C ARG A 119 -5.94 -31.91 -4.84
N GLU A 120 -5.97 -31.05 -5.86
CA GLU A 120 -7.20 -30.39 -6.30
C GLU A 120 -8.22 -31.40 -6.83
N ALA A 121 -7.82 -32.39 -7.62
CA ALA A 121 -8.71 -33.44 -8.09
C ALA A 121 -9.32 -34.23 -6.92
N CYS A 122 -8.51 -34.63 -5.94
CA CYS A 122 -8.99 -35.29 -4.71
C CYS A 122 -10.02 -34.44 -3.96
N ALA A 123 -9.79 -33.13 -3.83
CA ALA A 123 -10.73 -32.22 -3.18
C ALA A 123 -12.04 -32.11 -3.97
N ALA A 124 -11.96 -31.80 -5.27
CA ALA A 124 -13.12 -31.65 -6.14
C ALA A 124 -13.98 -32.92 -6.25
N LEU A 125 -13.36 -34.10 -6.24
CA LEU A 125 -14.08 -35.38 -6.20
C LEU A 125 -14.82 -35.58 -4.88
N GLY A 126 -14.19 -35.25 -3.74
CA GLY A 126 -14.83 -35.29 -2.42
C GLY A 126 -15.99 -34.29 -2.28
N ASP A 127 -15.85 -33.10 -2.88
CA ASP A 127 -16.92 -32.09 -2.91
C ASP A 127 -18.13 -32.58 -3.74
N VAL A 128 -17.89 -33.23 -4.88
CA VAL A 128 -18.95 -33.87 -5.70
C VAL A 128 -19.59 -35.04 -4.95
N GLU A 129 -18.80 -35.87 -4.26
CA GLU A 129 -19.30 -36.99 -3.47
C GLU A 129 -20.17 -36.54 -2.29
N ALA A 130 -19.78 -35.46 -1.61
CA ALA A 130 -20.54 -34.87 -0.51
C ALA A 130 -21.84 -34.17 -0.97
N ALA A 131 -21.84 -33.56 -2.16
CA ALA A 131 -23.00 -32.84 -2.69
C ALA A 131 -24.03 -33.75 -3.40
N GLU A 132 -23.57 -34.77 -4.13
CA GLU A 132 -24.42 -35.55 -5.06
C GLU A 132 -24.29 -37.08 -4.91
N GLY A 133 -23.41 -37.56 -4.02
CA GLY A 133 -23.19 -38.98 -3.80
C GLY A 133 -22.39 -39.64 -4.92
N ILE A 134 -23.00 -40.59 -5.63
CA ILE A 134 -22.29 -41.47 -6.57
C ILE A 134 -22.24 -40.89 -8.00
N SER A 135 -21.02 -40.65 -8.50
CA SER A 135 -20.74 -40.07 -9.83
C SER A 135 -20.05 -41.07 -10.76
N GLU A 136 -20.09 -40.84 -12.09
CA GLU A 136 -19.41 -41.71 -13.07
C GLU A 136 -17.88 -41.76 -12.79
N MET A 137 -17.30 -40.61 -12.42
CA MET A 137 -15.91 -40.48 -11.99
C MET A 137 -15.59 -41.31 -10.73
N ALA A 138 -16.48 -41.33 -9.74
CA ALA A 138 -16.31 -42.16 -8.54
C ALA A 138 -16.36 -43.65 -8.86
N VAL A 139 -17.16 -44.09 -9.85
CA VAL A 139 -17.15 -45.49 -10.31
C VAL A 139 -15.82 -45.85 -10.98
N ALA A 140 -15.29 -44.98 -11.85
CA ALA A 140 -14.01 -45.22 -12.52
C ALA A 140 -12.85 -45.34 -11.51
N LEU A 141 -12.83 -44.49 -10.48
CA LEU A 141 -11.85 -44.55 -9.39
C LEU A 141 -12.04 -45.78 -8.49
N ALA A 142 -13.28 -46.08 -8.08
CA ALA A 142 -13.56 -47.25 -7.25
C ALA A 142 -13.09 -48.55 -7.93
N VAL A 143 -13.29 -48.67 -9.25
CA VAL A 143 -12.78 -49.81 -10.03
C VAL A 143 -11.26 -49.78 -10.18
N THR A 144 -10.64 -48.66 -10.55
CA THR A 144 -9.20 -48.62 -10.89
C THR A 144 -8.26 -48.65 -9.68
N GLU A 145 -8.66 -48.06 -8.56
CA GLU A 145 -7.82 -47.90 -7.36
C GLU A 145 -7.97 -49.06 -6.36
N ASN A 146 -9.02 -49.90 -6.49
CA ASN A 146 -9.25 -51.06 -5.60
C ASN A 146 -9.15 -52.41 -6.34
N LEU A 147 -8.85 -52.43 -7.65
CA LEU A 147 -8.75 -53.66 -8.45
C LEU A 147 -7.72 -54.63 -7.85
N PRO A 148 -8.05 -55.92 -7.64
CA PRO A 148 -7.07 -56.90 -7.19
C PRO A 148 -5.89 -57.04 -8.19
N PRO A 149 -4.61 -56.96 -7.76
CA PRO A 149 -3.45 -57.09 -8.66
C PRO A 149 -3.34 -58.43 -9.40
N SER A 150 -4.14 -59.44 -9.00
CA SER A 150 -4.29 -60.73 -9.67
C SER A 150 -5.31 -60.72 -10.82
N ALA A 151 -6.12 -59.68 -10.95
CA ALA A 151 -7.13 -59.52 -12.01
C ALA A 151 -6.58 -58.81 -13.26
N GLY A 152 -7.39 -58.74 -14.32
CA GLY A 152 -7.24 -57.82 -15.44
C GLY A 152 -8.36 -56.77 -15.47
N LEU A 153 -8.13 -55.67 -16.18
CA LEU A 153 -9.11 -54.62 -16.44
C LEU A 153 -9.49 -54.61 -17.92
N PHE A 154 -10.79 -54.62 -18.21
CA PHE A 154 -11.32 -54.32 -19.54
C PHE A 154 -12.12 -53.02 -19.47
N ILE A 155 -11.85 -52.08 -20.38
CA ILE A 155 -12.50 -50.77 -20.39
C ILE A 155 -13.34 -50.64 -21.66
N GLY A 156 -14.62 -50.31 -21.48
CA GLY A 156 -15.52 -49.94 -22.57
C GLY A 156 -15.15 -48.61 -23.20
N ASN A 157 -15.69 -48.36 -24.39
CA ASN A 157 -15.62 -47.09 -25.07
C ASN A 157 -16.39 -45.97 -24.33
N SER A 158 -16.53 -44.79 -24.96
CA SER A 158 -17.32 -43.66 -24.45
C SER A 158 -16.69 -43.00 -23.21
N MET A 159 -17.46 -42.72 -22.16
CA MET A 159 -16.99 -42.12 -20.90
C MET A 159 -16.05 -43.04 -20.11
N PRO A 160 -16.35 -44.33 -19.84
CA PRO A 160 -15.46 -45.26 -19.11
C PRO A 160 -13.96 -45.16 -19.42
N ILE A 161 -13.56 -45.18 -20.70
CA ILE A 161 -12.15 -45.02 -21.07
C ILE A 161 -11.59 -43.62 -20.86
N ARG A 162 -12.39 -42.56 -20.97
CA ARG A 162 -11.99 -41.18 -20.67
C ARG A 162 -11.79 -40.95 -19.18
N ASP A 163 -12.64 -41.55 -18.36
CA ASP A 163 -12.64 -41.34 -16.92
C ASP A 163 -11.45 -42.09 -16.30
N VAL A 164 -11.15 -43.30 -16.78
CA VAL A 164 -9.92 -44.01 -16.45
C VAL A 164 -8.67 -43.28 -16.97
N ASP A 165 -8.66 -42.79 -18.22
CA ASP A 165 -7.56 -42.01 -18.83
C ASP A 165 -7.30 -40.67 -18.09
N MET A 166 -8.32 -40.10 -17.44
CA MET A 166 -8.23 -38.83 -16.73
C MET A 166 -7.98 -38.97 -15.22
N LEU A 167 -8.38 -40.08 -14.58
CA LEU A 167 -8.45 -40.19 -13.11
C LEU A 167 -7.64 -41.33 -12.49
N SER A 168 -7.24 -42.35 -13.26
CA SER A 168 -6.57 -43.53 -12.70
C SER A 168 -5.24 -43.16 -12.02
N GLY A 169 -5.05 -43.63 -10.78
CA GLY A 169 -3.84 -43.41 -10.00
C GLY A 169 -3.76 -42.04 -9.32
N ILE A 170 -4.88 -41.31 -9.18
CA ILE A 170 -4.95 -40.08 -8.38
C ILE A 170 -5.02 -40.42 -6.88
N LEU A 171 -5.76 -41.47 -6.47
CA LEU A 171 -5.94 -41.81 -5.06
C LEU A 171 -4.77 -42.64 -4.51
N SER A 172 -4.19 -43.54 -5.31
CA SER A 172 -3.03 -44.35 -4.88
C SER A 172 -1.83 -43.48 -4.44
N ARG A 173 -1.58 -42.33 -5.10
CA ARG A 173 -0.50 -41.40 -4.73
C ARG A 173 -0.60 -40.96 -3.26
N ARG A 174 -1.82 -40.63 -2.82
CA ARG A 174 -2.14 -40.13 -1.47
C ARG A 174 -1.85 -41.12 -0.34
N THR A 175 -1.81 -42.43 -0.59
CA THR A 175 -1.80 -43.44 0.49
C THR A 175 -0.43 -43.96 0.91
N ASN A 176 0.64 -43.63 0.17
CA ASN A 176 2.01 -44.00 0.58
C ASN A 176 2.51 -43.20 1.81
N THR A 177 1.92 -42.04 2.10
CA THR A 177 2.35 -41.16 3.19
C THR A 177 1.94 -41.67 4.59
N GLU A 178 0.78 -42.31 4.72
CA GLU A 178 0.22 -42.71 6.03
C GLU A 178 0.80 -44.03 6.59
N LYS A 179 1.58 -44.80 5.82
CA LYS A 179 1.97 -46.19 6.19
C LYS A 179 3.46 -46.47 6.39
N THR A 180 4.37 -45.57 6.00
CA THR A 180 5.83 -45.82 6.07
C THR A 180 6.51 -45.02 7.19
N GLY A 181 6.06 -45.20 8.43
CA GLY A 181 6.63 -44.57 9.63
C GLY A 181 7.99 -45.12 10.07
N HIS A 182 8.92 -45.39 9.15
CA HIS A 182 10.27 -45.91 9.40
C HIS A 182 11.30 -45.22 8.50
N PRO A 183 12.06 -44.23 9.01
CA PRO A 183 13.17 -43.61 8.29
C PRO A 183 14.40 -44.54 8.33
N GLY A 184 14.54 -45.45 7.35
CA GLY A 184 15.63 -46.44 7.42
C GLY A 184 15.68 -47.52 6.34
N ALA A 185 15.35 -47.22 5.08
CA ALA A 185 15.61 -48.12 3.96
C ALA A 185 15.98 -47.33 2.70
N ASN A 186 17.08 -47.71 2.03
CA ASN A 186 17.63 -46.93 0.92
C ASN A 186 16.84 -47.14 -0.39
N THR A 187 15.80 -46.34 -0.62
CA THR A 187 14.96 -46.38 -1.83
C THR A 187 15.43 -45.40 -2.91
N SER A 188 16.74 -45.17 -3.02
CA SER A 188 17.40 -44.32 -4.02
C SER A 188 17.40 -44.92 -5.44
N ARG A 189 16.22 -45.27 -5.96
CA ARG A 189 15.85 -45.57 -7.37
C ARG A 189 14.41 -46.11 -7.42
N ARG A 190 13.42 -45.21 -7.40
CA ARG A 190 12.10 -45.49 -8.00
C ARG A 190 11.92 -44.56 -9.19
N THR A 191 11.73 -45.16 -10.36
CA THR A 191 11.64 -44.48 -11.65
C THR A 191 10.36 -43.66 -11.77
N LEU A 192 10.49 -42.47 -12.37
CA LEU A 192 9.35 -41.67 -12.82
C LEU A 192 8.40 -42.56 -13.64
N GLY A 193 7.11 -42.58 -13.27
CA GLY A 193 6.06 -43.30 -13.98
C GLY A 193 5.88 -44.79 -13.62
N ALA A 194 6.77 -45.40 -12.84
CA ALA A 194 6.68 -46.83 -12.50
C ALA A 194 5.68 -47.12 -11.35
N GLY A 195 4.38 -46.97 -11.60
CA GLY A 195 3.33 -47.50 -10.71
C GLY A 195 1.97 -46.80 -10.67
N ALA A 196 1.79 -45.64 -11.32
CA ALA A 196 0.57 -44.84 -11.22
C ALA A 196 -0.59 -45.30 -12.16
N GLY A 197 -0.89 -46.59 -12.14
CA GLY A 197 -2.00 -47.21 -12.88
C GLY A 197 -2.51 -48.46 -12.16
N PRO A 198 -3.53 -49.18 -12.67
CA PRO A 198 -4.26 -50.22 -11.93
C PRO A 198 -3.49 -51.48 -11.52
N GLY A 199 -2.16 -51.53 -11.68
CA GLY A 199 -1.29 -52.70 -11.43
C GLY A 199 -1.54 -53.92 -12.32
N ALA A 200 -2.62 -53.92 -13.09
CA ALA A 200 -3.19 -55.06 -13.79
C ALA A 200 -2.96 -54.98 -15.32
N PRO A 201 -3.03 -56.11 -16.04
CA PRO A 201 -3.19 -56.13 -17.49
C PRO A 201 -4.48 -55.39 -17.90
N VAL A 202 -4.35 -54.34 -18.71
CA VAL A 202 -5.47 -53.53 -19.20
C VAL A 202 -5.73 -53.80 -20.68
N CYS A 203 -7.00 -53.92 -21.05
CA CYS A 203 -7.46 -53.96 -22.45
C CYS A 203 -8.68 -53.05 -22.65
N ALA A 204 -8.92 -52.64 -23.90
CA ALA A 204 -10.12 -51.90 -24.28
C ALA A 204 -10.49 -52.21 -25.73
N ASN A 205 -11.78 -52.32 -26.02
CA ASN A 205 -12.29 -52.42 -27.39
C ASN A 205 -13.20 -51.21 -27.68
N ARG A 206 -12.86 -50.45 -28.74
CA ARG A 206 -13.65 -49.28 -29.18
C ARG A 206 -14.81 -49.66 -30.10
N GLY A 207 -14.74 -50.81 -30.77
CA GLY A 207 -15.62 -51.14 -31.89
C GLY A 207 -15.46 -50.18 -33.07
N ALA A 208 -16.41 -50.26 -34.00
CA ALA A 208 -16.62 -49.25 -35.05
C ALA A 208 -17.69 -48.22 -34.61
N SER A 209 -18.76 -48.72 -33.98
CA SER A 209 -19.93 -47.96 -33.52
C SER A 209 -19.93 -47.72 -32.01
N GLY A 210 -19.03 -48.36 -31.25
CA GLY A 210 -18.99 -48.23 -29.78
C GLY A 210 -20.01 -49.11 -29.05
N ILE A 211 -20.54 -50.12 -29.72
CA ILE A 211 -21.51 -51.08 -29.18
C ILE A 211 -21.16 -52.54 -29.57
N ASP A 212 -20.01 -52.73 -30.20
CA ASP A 212 -19.68 -53.94 -30.97
C ASP A 212 -19.01 -55.01 -30.08
N GLY A 213 -19.82 -55.78 -29.36
CA GLY A 213 -19.37 -57.01 -28.70
C GLY A 213 -18.45 -56.81 -27.48
N VAL A 214 -18.68 -55.78 -26.66
CA VAL A 214 -17.78 -55.37 -25.57
C VAL A 214 -17.76 -56.35 -24.38
N VAL A 215 -18.92 -56.88 -23.95
CA VAL A 215 -19.03 -57.90 -22.90
C VAL A 215 -18.41 -59.22 -23.37
N SER A 216 -18.69 -59.59 -24.62
CA SER A 216 -18.13 -60.74 -25.31
C SER A 216 -16.61 -60.63 -25.48
N SER A 217 -16.09 -59.43 -25.76
CA SER A 217 -14.65 -59.14 -25.80
C SER A 217 -13.99 -59.30 -24.43
N ALA A 218 -14.62 -58.80 -23.36
CA ALA A 218 -14.10 -58.93 -22.00
C ALA A 218 -14.09 -60.39 -21.51
N ALA A 219 -15.13 -61.17 -21.84
CA ALA A 219 -15.17 -62.60 -21.54
C ALA A 219 -14.05 -63.38 -22.28
N GLY A 220 -13.82 -63.05 -23.56
CA GLY A 220 -12.69 -63.60 -24.33
C GLY A 220 -11.33 -63.19 -23.76
N TYR A 221 -11.18 -61.95 -23.31
CA TYR A 221 -9.97 -61.45 -22.66
C TYR A 221 -9.68 -62.17 -21.34
N ALA A 222 -10.69 -62.38 -20.48
CA ALA A 222 -10.55 -63.14 -19.24
C ALA A 222 -10.09 -64.58 -19.49
N ALA A 223 -10.70 -65.26 -20.47
CA ALA A 223 -10.33 -66.62 -20.86
C ALA A 223 -8.89 -66.69 -21.42
N GLY A 224 -8.48 -65.72 -22.26
CA GLY A 224 -7.13 -65.66 -22.82
C GLY A 224 -6.05 -65.25 -21.80
N LEU A 225 -6.40 -64.45 -20.80
CA LEU A 225 -5.50 -64.02 -19.72
C LEU A 225 -5.37 -65.08 -18.61
N GLY A 226 -6.34 -65.99 -18.50
CA GLY A 226 -6.39 -67.01 -17.43
C GLY A 226 -6.63 -66.44 -16.03
N ARG A 227 -7.21 -65.23 -15.94
CA ARG A 227 -7.37 -64.46 -14.69
C ARG A 227 -8.77 -63.83 -14.61
N PRO A 228 -9.28 -63.53 -13.40
CA PRO A 228 -10.47 -62.70 -13.23
C PRO A 228 -10.37 -61.38 -13.99
N VAL A 229 -11.45 -60.87 -14.54
CA VAL A 229 -11.48 -59.57 -15.23
C VAL A 229 -12.62 -58.69 -14.74
N THR A 230 -12.34 -57.42 -14.49
CA THR A 230 -13.39 -56.40 -14.32
C THR A 230 -13.60 -55.66 -15.63
N LEU A 231 -14.84 -55.59 -16.11
CA LEU A 231 -15.27 -54.78 -17.26
C LEU A 231 -15.96 -53.52 -16.73
N LEU A 232 -15.43 -52.33 -17.02
CA LEU A 232 -16.14 -51.06 -16.82
C LEU A 232 -16.80 -50.62 -18.14
N ILE A 233 -18.13 -50.48 -18.17
CA ILE A 233 -18.91 -50.28 -19.40
C ILE A 233 -20.10 -49.31 -19.20
N GLY A 234 -20.50 -48.60 -20.25
CA GLY A 234 -21.74 -47.81 -20.26
C GLY A 234 -22.97 -48.65 -20.60
N ASP A 235 -24.12 -48.26 -20.07
CA ASP A 235 -25.40 -48.97 -20.18
C ASP A 235 -25.86 -49.30 -21.61
N VAL A 236 -25.69 -48.39 -22.56
CA VAL A 236 -26.01 -48.60 -23.98
C VAL A 236 -25.16 -49.73 -24.57
N SER A 237 -23.83 -49.67 -24.37
CA SER A 237 -22.91 -50.70 -24.87
C SER A 237 -23.11 -52.05 -24.18
N PHE A 238 -23.51 -52.06 -22.89
CA PHE A 238 -23.92 -53.26 -22.18
C PHE A 238 -25.19 -53.88 -22.78
N GLN A 239 -26.21 -53.07 -23.06
CA GLN A 239 -27.48 -53.56 -23.63
C GLN A 239 -27.30 -54.13 -25.05
N HIS A 240 -26.51 -53.47 -25.91
CA HIS A 240 -26.28 -53.95 -27.28
C HIS A 240 -25.54 -55.30 -27.34
N ASP A 241 -24.73 -55.62 -26.33
CA ASP A 241 -24.06 -56.92 -26.18
C ASP A 241 -24.63 -57.74 -25.02
N ALA A 242 -25.92 -57.58 -24.68
CA ALA A 242 -26.58 -58.35 -23.62
C ALA A 242 -26.53 -59.88 -23.88
N ASN A 243 -26.51 -60.30 -25.16
CA ASN A 243 -26.30 -61.70 -25.54
C ASN A 243 -24.93 -62.24 -25.08
N GLY A 244 -23.92 -61.38 -24.90
CA GLY A 244 -22.62 -61.73 -24.32
C GLY A 244 -22.71 -62.30 -22.90
N LEU A 245 -23.80 -62.05 -22.16
CA LEU A 245 -24.08 -62.68 -20.86
C LEU A 245 -24.20 -64.22 -20.95
N LEU A 246 -24.45 -64.79 -22.15
CA LEU A 246 -24.38 -66.25 -22.37
C LEU A 246 -22.98 -66.83 -22.20
N LEU A 247 -21.94 -66.01 -22.31
CA LEU A 247 -20.54 -66.36 -22.03
C LEU A 247 -20.22 -66.24 -20.52
N LEU A 248 -21.04 -65.54 -19.74
CA LEU A 248 -20.87 -65.34 -18.29
C LEU A 248 -21.71 -66.31 -17.44
N ARG A 249 -22.08 -67.45 -18.02
CA ARG A 249 -22.73 -68.55 -17.30
C ARG A 249 -21.64 -69.45 -16.72
N GLU A 250 -21.70 -69.74 -15.42
CA GLU A 250 -20.67 -70.48 -14.68
C GLU A 250 -20.26 -71.80 -15.38
N ARG A 251 -18.96 -72.01 -15.56
CA ARG A 251 -18.35 -73.21 -16.14
C ARG A 251 -17.07 -73.58 -15.38
N PRO A 252 -16.79 -74.87 -15.12
CA PRO A 252 -15.56 -75.28 -14.46
C PRO A 252 -14.31 -74.78 -15.21
N GLY A 253 -13.41 -74.11 -14.49
CA GLY A 253 -12.15 -73.59 -15.02
C GLY A 253 -12.24 -72.28 -15.82
N GLN A 254 -13.43 -71.68 -15.98
CA GLN A 254 -13.56 -70.36 -16.60
C GLN A 254 -13.26 -69.25 -15.57
N PRO A 255 -12.38 -68.28 -15.86
CA PRO A 255 -12.16 -67.15 -14.96
C PRO A 255 -13.40 -66.25 -14.82
N PRO A 256 -13.71 -65.76 -13.60
CA PRO A 256 -14.88 -64.92 -13.36
C PRO A 256 -14.73 -63.55 -14.02
N VAL A 257 -15.88 -62.93 -14.32
CA VAL A 257 -15.96 -61.59 -14.91
C VAL A 257 -16.95 -60.76 -14.12
N THR A 258 -16.49 -59.61 -13.62
CA THR A 258 -17.30 -58.59 -12.95
C THR A 258 -17.61 -57.48 -13.95
N VAL A 259 -18.88 -57.23 -14.26
CA VAL A 259 -19.29 -56.18 -15.20
C VAL A 259 -19.87 -54.99 -14.43
N VAL A 260 -19.12 -53.90 -14.37
CA VAL A 260 -19.52 -52.65 -13.73
C VAL A 260 -20.19 -51.76 -14.79
N VAL A 261 -21.49 -51.55 -14.66
CA VAL A 261 -22.33 -50.84 -15.64
C VAL A 261 -22.65 -49.44 -15.13
N VAL A 262 -22.11 -48.42 -15.79
CA VAL A 262 -22.46 -47.02 -15.57
C VAL A 262 -23.76 -46.72 -16.32
N ASN A 263 -24.84 -46.48 -15.57
CA ASN A 263 -26.18 -46.22 -16.08
C ASN A 263 -26.58 -44.76 -15.86
N ASN A 264 -26.31 -43.91 -16.86
CA ASN A 264 -26.69 -42.50 -16.87
C ASN A 264 -27.95 -42.22 -17.73
N GLY A 265 -28.71 -43.27 -18.06
CA GLY A 265 -29.86 -43.18 -18.96
C GLY A 265 -29.47 -42.90 -20.42
N GLY A 266 -28.32 -43.42 -20.86
CA GLY A 266 -27.85 -43.43 -22.23
C GLY A 266 -27.02 -42.22 -22.70
N GLY A 267 -26.05 -42.51 -23.57
CA GLY A 267 -25.43 -41.54 -24.49
C GLY A 267 -24.70 -40.35 -23.87
N GLY A 268 -24.31 -40.39 -22.59
CA GLY A 268 -23.75 -39.24 -21.86
C GLY A 268 -22.58 -38.51 -22.54
N ILE A 269 -21.75 -39.21 -23.31
CA ILE A 269 -20.68 -38.62 -24.12
C ILE A 269 -21.14 -37.52 -25.09
N PHE A 270 -22.36 -37.60 -25.64
CA PHE A 270 -22.83 -36.61 -26.61
C PHE A 270 -23.05 -35.23 -25.97
N SER A 271 -23.25 -35.17 -24.65
CA SER A 271 -23.31 -33.91 -23.89
C SER A 271 -21.94 -33.21 -23.79
N PHE A 272 -20.84 -33.90 -24.10
CA PHE A 272 -19.49 -33.34 -24.19
C PHE A 272 -19.09 -32.92 -25.61
N LEU A 273 -20.01 -32.99 -26.59
CA LEU A 273 -19.75 -32.69 -28.00
C LEU A 273 -20.62 -31.49 -28.45
N PRO A 274 -20.13 -30.64 -29.39
CA PRO A 274 -20.85 -29.43 -29.83
C PRO A 274 -22.28 -29.66 -30.36
N VAL A 275 -22.64 -30.90 -30.72
CA VAL A 275 -24.00 -31.27 -31.12
C VAL A 275 -25.04 -31.04 -30.02
N ALA A 276 -24.64 -31.10 -28.74
CA ALA A 276 -25.53 -30.86 -27.61
C ALA A 276 -26.11 -29.44 -27.58
N ASP A 277 -25.33 -28.46 -28.06
CA ASP A 277 -25.70 -27.04 -28.08
C ASP A 277 -26.35 -26.63 -29.43
N GLN A 278 -26.48 -27.56 -30.39
CA GLN A 278 -26.91 -27.30 -31.78
C GLN A 278 -28.31 -27.81 -32.12
N ILE A 279 -28.95 -28.61 -31.25
CA ILE A 279 -30.29 -29.18 -31.46
C ILE A 279 -31.12 -29.10 -30.18
N ASP A 280 -32.45 -29.16 -30.29
CA ASP A 280 -33.31 -29.14 -29.11
C ASP A 280 -33.13 -30.38 -28.22
N SER A 281 -33.40 -30.23 -26.92
CA SER A 281 -33.19 -31.28 -25.91
C SER A 281 -34.05 -32.53 -26.13
N GLY A 282 -35.19 -32.41 -26.80
CA GLY A 282 -36.04 -33.54 -27.19
C GLY A 282 -35.41 -34.35 -28.32
N SER A 283 -34.99 -33.69 -29.40
CA SER A 283 -34.24 -34.31 -30.51
C SER A 283 -32.91 -34.88 -30.04
N PHE A 284 -32.16 -34.17 -29.19
CA PHE A 284 -30.94 -34.68 -28.57
C PHE A 284 -31.19 -35.97 -27.80
N THR A 285 -32.20 -35.97 -26.92
CA THR A 285 -32.54 -37.15 -26.11
C THR A 285 -32.97 -38.33 -26.98
N LYS A 286 -33.76 -38.07 -28.04
CA LYS A 286 -34.28 -39.10 -28.95
C LYS A 286 -33.23 -39.68 -29.91
N LEU A 287 -32.29 -38.87 -30.39
CA LEU A 287 -31.39 -39.24 -31.49
C LEU A 287 -29.95 -39.53 -31.05
N PHE A 288 -29.49 -38.93 -29.94
CA PHE A 288 -28.10 -39.05 -29.47
C PHE A 288 -27.99 -39.66 -28.08
N ALA A 289 -28.84 -39.26 -27.12
CA ALA A 289 -28.80 -39.85 -25.78
C ALA A 289 -29.37 -41.28 -25.76
N THR A 290 -30.41 -41.54 -26.58
CA THR A 290 -31.04 -42.85 -26.81
C THR A 290 -31.29 -43.66 -25.51
N PRO A 291 -32.01 -43.10 -24.52
CA PRO A 291 -32.24 -43.71 -23.21
C PRO A 291 -32.84 -45.12 -23.33
N PRO A 292 -32.14 -46.19 -22.90
CA PRO A 292 -32.62 -47.55 -23.13
C PRO A 292 -33.64 -47.99 -22.07
N ASP A 293 -34.90 -48.21 -22.46
CA ASP A 293 -35.98 -48.69 -21.60
C ASP A 293 -35.95 -50.23 -21.45
N VAL A 294 -35.01 -50.74 -20.64
CA VAL A 294 -34.82 -52.18 -20.38
C VAL A 294 -34.37 -52.41 -18.94
N SER A 295 -34.95 -53.41 -18.26
CA SER A 295 -34.48 -53.84 -16.93
C SER A 295 -33.16 -54.60 -17.03
N ARG A 296 -32.05 -53.96 -16.63
CA ARG A 296 -30.71 -54.58 -16.56
C ARG A 296 -30.70 -55.77 -15.59
N ARG A 297 -31.38 -55.65 -14.45
CA ARG A 297 -31.64 -56.78 -13.54
C ARG A 297 -32.37 -57.94 -14.23
N GLY A 298 -33.41 -57.64 -15.03
CA GLY A 298 -34.15 -58.64 -15.79
C GLY A 298 -33.29 -59.40 -16.81
N LEU A 299 -32.33 -58.73 -17.45
CA LEU A 299 -31.32 -59.39 -18.30
C LEU A 299 -30.44 -60.34 -17.47
N CYS A 300 -29.93 -59.88 -16.32
CA CYS A 300 -29.07 -60.69 -15.44
C CYS A 300 -29.82 -61.93 -14.90
N ASP A 301 -31.04 -61.75 -14.41
CA ASP A 301 -31.93 -62.83 -13.94
C ASP A 301 -32.19 -63.87 -15.06
N ALA A 302 -32.44 -63.42 -16.30
CA ALA A 302 -32.68 -64.30 -17.45
C ALA A 302 -31.44 -65.14 -17.84
N HIS A 303 -30.24 -64.56 -17.77
CA HIS A 303 -28.99 -65.27 -18.05
C HIS A 303 -28.44 -66.07 -16.84
N ARG A 304 -28.98 -65.83 -15.63
CA ARG A 304 -28.53 -66.33 -14.32
C ARG A 304 -27.16 -65.81 -13.90
N VAL A 305 -26.90 -64.53 -14.13
CA VAL A 305 -25.70 -63.82 -13.64
C VAL A 305 -26.08 -63.04 -12.38
N ALA A 306 -25.21 -63.00 -11.36
CA ALA A 306 -25.48 -62.24 -10.15
C ALA A 306 -25.57 -60.73 -10.45
N HIS A 307 -26.56 -60.02 -9.89
CA HIS A 307 -26.76 -58.59 -10.08
C HIS A 307 -26.78 -57.86 -8.74
N SER A 308 -26.19 -56.67 -8.72
CA SER A 308 -26.23 -55.74 -7.59
C SER A 308 -26.39 -54.31 -8.11
N HIS A 309 -27.07 -53.46 -7.35
CA HIS A 309 -27.41 -52.08 -7.72
C HIS A 309 -27.09 -51.11 -6.57
N PRO A 310 -25.80 -50.88 -6.25
CA PRO A 310 -25.39 -49.91 -5.23
C PRO A 310 -25.76 -48.47 -5.59
N SER A 311 -26.29 -47.73 -4.62
CA SER A 311 -26.71 -46.33 -4.74
C SER A 311 -25.85 -45.33 -3.97
N THR A 312 -24.82 -45.78 -3.24
CA THR A 312 -23.87 -44.93 -2.49
C THR A 312 -22.43 -45.40 -2.73
N PRO A 313 -21.41 -44.54 -2.52
CA PRO A 313 -20.01 -44.92 -2.68
C PRO A 313 -19.58 -46.11 -1.82
N GLU A 314 -20.04 -46.20 -0.57
CA GLU A 314 -19.73 -47.32 0.33
C GLU A 314 -20.51 -48.59 -0.05
N ALA A 315 -21.72 -48.43 -0.61
CA ALA A 315 -22.46 -49.55 -1.19
C ALA A 315 -21.76 -50.10 -2.43
N LEU A 316 -21.21 -49.22 -3.29
CA LEU A 316 -20.41 -49.62 -4.45
C LEU A 316 -19.16 -50.37 -4.00
N LYS A 317 -18.41 -49.84 -3.03
CA LYS A 317 -17.24 -50.51 -2.48
C LYS A 317 -17.57 -51.93 -2.00
N ARG A 318 -18.60 -52.09 -1.16
CA ARG A 318 -19.05 -53.41 -0.69
C ARG A 318 -19.49 -54.34 -1.83
N ALA A 319 -20.11 -53.81 -2.89
CA ALA A 319 -20.51 -54.59 -4.05
C ALA A 319 -19.32 -55.07 -4.89
N LEU A 320 -18.27 -54.24 -5.05
CA LEU A 320 -17.02 -54.60 -5.72
C LEU A 320 -16.23 -55.62 -4.88
N ASP A 321 -16.06 -55.37 -3.58
CA ASP A 321 -15.39 -56.29 -2.64
C ASP A 321 -16.03 -57.69 -2.66
N ALA A 322 -17.36 -57.77 -2.70
CA ALA A 322 -18.10 -59.03 -2.88
C ALA A 322 -17.88 -59.63 -4.27
N ALA A 323 -18.10 -58.86 -5.34
CA ALA A 323 -17.96 -59.33 -6.72
C ALA A 323 -16.56 -59.92 -7.03
N TRP A 324 -15.50 -59.36 -6.45
CA TRP A 324 -14.13 -59.83 -6.61
C TRP A 324 -13.76 -61.03 -5.72
N SER A 325 -14.44 -61.23 -4.59
CA SER A 325 -14.14 -62.31 -3.63
C SER A 325 -14.99 -63.57 -3.81
N GLU A 326 -16.21 -63.46 -4.35
CA GLU A 326 -17.13 -64.59 -4.54
C GLU A 326 -16.72 -65.58 -5.64
N GLY A 327 -15.74 -65.24 -6.50
CA GLY A 327 -15.18 -66.14 -7.51
C GLY A 327 -16.11 -66.51 -8.68
N ARG A 328 -17.25 -65.80 -8.82
CA ARG A 328 -18.29 -66.04 -9.86
C ARG A 328 -18.46 -64.86 -10.81
N HIS A 329 -19.28 -65.02 -11.85
CA HIS A 329 -19.66 -63.90 -12.71
C HIS A 329 -20.70 -63.00 -12.06
N SER A 330 -20.55 -61.69 -12.22
CA SER A 330 -21.36 -60.68 -11.54
C SER A 330 -21.55 -59.41 -12.37
N VAL A 331 -22.64 -58.68 -12.09
CA VAL A 331 -22.95 -57.37 -12.64
C VAL A 331 -23.17 -56.40 -11.48
N VAL A 332 -22.47 -55.26 -11.52
CA VAL A 332 -22.60 -54.16 -10.56
C VAL A 332 -23.10 -52.95 -11.33
N GLU A 333 -24.39 -52.67 -11.23
CA GLU A 333 -25.02 -51.52 -11.89
C GLU A 333 -24.95 -50.28 -11.00
N VAL A 334 -24.60 -49.13 -11.56
CA VAL A 334 -24.58 -47.85 -10.84
C VAL A 334 -25.38 -46.82 -11.62
N THR A 335 -26.47 -46.32 -11.03
CA THR A 335 -27.27 -45.26 -11.63
C THR A 335 -26.68 -43.90 -11.31
N THR A 336 -26.53 -43.05 -12.34
CA THR A 336 -25.93 -41.70 -12.27
C THR A 336 -26.74 -40.72 -13.14
N SER A 337 -26.40 -39.42 -13.13
CA SER A 337 -27.11 -38.40 -13.90
C SER A 337 -26.25 -37.87 -15.06
N ARG A 338 -26.68 -38.11 -16.30
CA ARG A 338 -26.04 -37.56 -17.52
C ARG A 338 -25.86 -36.04 -17.46
N ALA A 339 -26.88 -35.32 -16.95
CA ALA A 339 -26.85 -33.87 -16.88
C ALA A 339 -25.73 -33.39 -15.93
N ARG A 340 -25.65 -34.00 -14.74
CA ARG A 340 -24.61 -33.68 -13.76
C ARG A 340 -23.22 -34.08 -14.22
N ASN A 341 -23.06 -35.19 -14.94
CA ASN A 341 -21.74 -35.66 -15.35
C ASN A 341 -20.95 -34.59 -16.14
N LEU A 342 -21.61 -33.85 -17.04
CA LEU A 342 -20.99 -32.74 -17.77
C LEU A 342 -20.56 -31.59 -16.83
N GLU A 343 -21.43 -31.20 -15.89
CA GLU A 343 -21.19 -30.14 -14.90
C GLU A 343 -20.02 -30.51 -13.97
N GLN A 344 -20.06 -31.72 -13.41
CA GLN A 344 -19.03 -32.29 -12.53
C GLN A 344 -17.66 -32.35 -13.23
N HIS A 345 -17.58 -32.87 -14.46
CA HIS A 345 -16.33 -32.89 -15.21
C HIS A 345 -15.83 -31.49 -15.61
N ARG A 346 -16.72 -30.54 -15.95
CA ARG A 346 -16.32 -29.15 -16.24
C ARG A 346 -15.76 -28.48 -14.98
N ALA A 347 -16.43 -28.62 -13.83
CA ALA A 347 -15.97 -28.08 -12.55
C ALA A 347 -14.61 -28.68 -12.12
N LEU A 348 -14.46 -30.01 -12.21
CA LEU A 348 -13.19 -30.69 -11.93
C LEU A 348 -12.07 -30.20 -12.85
N GLN A 349 -12.31 -30.12 -14.16
CA GLN A 349 -11.29 -29.68 -15.13
C GLN A 349 -10.88 -28.22 -14.90
N ALA A 350 -11.83 -27.32 -14.65
CA ALA A 350 -11.54 -25.91 -14.38
C ALA A 350 -10.73 -25.73 -13.09
N ARG A 351 -11.09 -26.45 -12.01
CA ARG A 351 -10.34 -26.42 -10.74
C ARG A 351 -8.91 -26.96 -10.93
N VAL A 352 -8.78 -28.14 -11.53
CA VAL A 352 -7.48 -28.79 -11.81
C VAL A 352 -6.62 -27.98 -12.77
N ALA A 353 -7.21 -27.24 -13.70
CA ALA A 353 -6.48 -26.28 -14.54
C ALA A 353 -5.90 -25.13 -13.70
N ARG A 354 -6.72 -24.45 -12.88
CA ARG A 354 -6.26 -23.34 -12.02
C ARG A 354 -5.16 -23.80 -11.05
N ALA A 355 -5.35 -24.91 -10.32
CA ALA A 355 -4.34 -25.40 -9.38
C ALA A 355 -2.99 -25.76 -10.06
N ALA A 356 -3.03 -26.31 -11.28
CA ALA A 356 -1.81 -26.58 -12.04
C ALA A 356 -1.15 -25.30 -12.59
N ALA A 357 -1.93 -24.35 -13.10
CA ALA A 357 -1.44 -23.06 -13.58
C ALA A 357 -0.81 -22.23 -12.44
N CYS A 358 -1.42 -22.20 -11.24
CA CYS A 358 -0.82 -21.60 -10.06
C CYS A 358 0.54 -22.23 -9.70
N ALA A 359 0.63 -23.56 -9.69
CA ALA A 359 1.89 -24.26 -9.40
C ALA A 359 2.99 -24.00 -10.45
N LEU A 360 2.59 -23.72 -11.70
CA LEU A 360 3.49 -23.35 -12.80
C LEU A 360 3.99 -21.91 -12.65
N ASP A 361 3.10 -20.95 -12.46
CA ASP A 361 3.43 -19.52 -12.31
C ASP A 361 4.37 -19.29 -11.11
N LEU A 362 4.04 -19.91 -9.96
CA LEU A 362 4.87 -19.88 -8.74
C LEU A 362 6.30 -20.41 -8.96
N ARG A 363 6.62 -21.15 -10.03
CA ARG A 363 7.98 -21.70 -10.28
C ARG A 363 8.68 -21.17 -11.54
N THR A 364 7.99 -20.58 -12.51
CA THR A 364 8.53 -20.41 -13.88
C THR A 364 9.43 -19.20 -14.13
N ARG A 365 9.81 -18.43 -13.09
CA ARG A 365 10.73 -17.28 -13.21
C ARG A 365 11.81 -17.21 -12.12
N ALA A 366 12.08 -18.31 -11.42
CA ALA A 366 13.04 -18.35 -10.31
C ALA A 366 14.47 -18.70 -10.76
N ALA A 367 15.46 -17.94 -10.29
CA ALA A 367 16.86 -18.34 -10.34
C ALA A 367 17.17 -19.33 -9.19
N SER A 368 17.98 -20.35 -9.46
CA SER A 368 18.24 -21.42 -8.49
C SER A 368 19.18 -20.99 -7.37
N ALA A 369 18.68 -20.97 -6.13
CA ALA A 369 19.49 -21.12 -4.93
C ALA A 369 19.37 -22.56 -4.42
N SER A 370 20.46 -23.13 -3.88
CA SER A 370 20.44 -24.41 -3.16
C SER A 370 21.12 -24.26 -1.81
N ALA A 371 20.31 -24.12 -0.76
CA ALA A 371 20.77 -24.03 0.63
C ALA A 371 21.04 -25.43 1.21
N SER A 372 22.29 -25.72 1.57
CA SER A 372 22.65 -26.94 2.29
C SER A 372 22.13 -26.90 3.73
N SER A 373 21.12 -27.72 4.03
CA SER A 373 20.30 -27.65 5.24
C SER A 373 20.39 -28.92 6.09
N SER A 374 21.60 -29.26 6.55
CA SER A 374 21.80 -30.41 7.44
C SER A 374 21.39 -30.09 8.88
N GLY A 375 20.31 -30.70 9.37
CA GLY A 375 19.88 -30.65 10.77
C GLY A 375 18.77 -29.65 11.11
N MET A 376 18.12 -29.03 10.12
CA MET A 376 16.90 -28.24 10.32
C MET A 376 15.64 -29.12 10.25
N PRO A 377 14.55 -28.80 10.98
CA PRO A 377 13.25 -29.45 10.80
C PRO A 377 12.75 -29.30 9.35
N ARG A 378 12.06 -30.31 8.83
CA ARG A 378 11.53 -30.34 7.46
C ARG A 378 10.03 -30.56 7.44
N VAL A 379 9.33 -29.96 6.48
CA VAL A 379 7.90 -30.22 6.26
C VAL A 379 7.72 -31.66 5.75
N ALA A 380 7.26 -32.55 6.63
CA ALA A 380 6.97 -33.94 6.33
C ALA A 380 5.61 -34.16 5.66
N SER A 381 4.65 -33.25 5.83
CA SER A 381 3.41 -33.21 5.05
C SER A 381 2.71 -31.85 5.12
N ALA A 382 2.04 -31.45 4.03
CA ALA A 382 1.18 -30.27 3.98
C ALA A 382 -0.19 -30.62 3.35
N SER A 383 -1.28 -30.36 4.08
CA SER A 383 -2.63 -30.74 3.64
C SER A 383 -3.61 -29.58 3.77
N VAL A 384 -4.45 -29.39 2.75
CA VAL A 384 -5.50 -28.35 2.72
C VAL A 384 -6.88 -28.98 2.86
N ARG A 385 -7.78 -28.36 3.63
CA ARG A 385 -9.20 -28.72 3.72
C ARG A 385 -10.08 -27.47 3.61
N GLY A 386 -11.15 -27.54 2.82
CA GLY A 386 -12.20 -26.50 2.84
C GLY A 386 -13.03 -26.55 4.13
N PHE A 387 -13.65 -25.43 4.49
CA PHE A 387 -14.63 -25.35 5.58
C PHE A 387 -15.79 -24.41 5.23
N GLU A 388 -16.92 -24.61 5.92
CA GLU A 388 -18.07 -23.72 5.90
C GLU A 388 -18.64 -23.60 7.33
N LEU A 389 -18.87 -22.37 7.80
CA LEU A 389 -19.37 -22.04 9.14
C LEU A 389 -20.60 -21.13 9.06
N PRO A 390 -21.66 -21.34 9.86
CA PRO A 390 -22.84 -20.46 9.86
C PRO A 390 -22.52 -19.10 10.52
N MET A 391 -22.98 -18.00 9.92
CA MET A 391 -22.81 -16.66 10.48
C MET A 391 -24.04 -16.22 11.27
N LEU A 392 -23.84 -15.80 12.53
CA LEU A 392 -24.92 -15.35 13.44
C LEU A 392 -25.48 -13.96 13.07
N LYS A 393 -24.68 -13.14 12.40
CA LYS A 393 -25.04 -11.82 11.83
C LYS A 393 -24.33 -11.68 10.47
N LYS A 394 -24.85 -10.82 9.60
CA LYS A 394 -24.16 -10.45 8.34
C LYS A 394 -23.03 -9.44 8.61
N PRO A 395 -21.94 -9.42 7.81
CA PRO A 395 -20.94 -8.36 7.86
C PRO A 395 -21.55 -6.98 7.60
N THR A 396 -21.03 -5.94 8.25
CA THR A 396 -21.46 -4.54 8.05
C THR A 396 -20.75 -3.85 6.88
N THR A 397 -19.80 -4.51 6.22
CA THR A 397 -18.95 -3.96 5.15
C THR A 397 -19.53 -4.17 3.73
N THR A 398 -20.58 -4.99 3.58
CA THR A 398 -21.04 -5.44 2.26
C THR A 398 -22.13 -4.55 1.66
N GLU A 399 -21.75 -3.73 0.69
CA GLU A 399 -22.66 -3.24 -0.36
C GLU A 399 -22.33 -3.98 -1.68
N GLY A 400 -23.32 -4.30 -2.51
CA GLY A 400 -23.14 -5.06 -3.77
C GLY A 400 -23.49 -6.55 -3.69
N GLU A 401 -22.73 -7.38 -4.42
CA GLU A 401 -23.08 -8.77 -4.81
C GLU A 401 -23.16 -9.78 -3.65
N ALA A 402 -22.57 -9.47 -2.48
CA ALA A 402 -22.63 -10.30 -1.27
C ALA A 402 -24.05 -10.49 -0.67
N LYS A 403 -25.11 -10.08 -1.38
CA LYS A 403 -26.50 -10.47 -1.10
C LYS A 403 -26.74 -11.98 -1.26
N GLU A 404 -25.98 -12.69 -2.09
CA GLU A 404 -26.20 -14.13 -2.35
C GLU A 404 -25.50 -15.06 -1.35
N THR A 405 -24.33 -14.67 -0.81
CA THR A 405 -23.54 -15.47 0.15
C THR A 405 -23.99 -15.34 1.61
N ALA A 406 -25.16 -14.73 1.84
CA ALA A 406 -25.45 -13.94 3.04
C ALA A 406 -25.85 -14.73 4.31
N GLY A 407 -25.19 -15.86 4.60
CA GLY A 407 -25.42 -16.67 5.80
C GLY A 407 -24.30 -17.62 6.22
N THR A 408 -23.27 -17.84 5.39
CA THR A 408 -22.15 -18.75 5.72
C THR A 408 -20.78 -18.17 5.39
N ARG A 409 -19.80 -18.50 6.23
CA ARG A 409 -18.39 -18.15 6.10
C ARG A 409 -17.62 -19.34 5.55
N ARG A 410 -17.05 -19.20 4.36
CA ARG A 410 -16.22 -20.21 3.69
C ARG A 410 -14.74 -19.83 3.73
N GLY A 411 -13.88 -20.84 3.58
CA GLY A 411 -12.44 -20.70 3.52
C GLY A 411 -11.73 -22.05 3.45
N HIS A 412 -10.41 -22.03 3.56
CA HIS A 412 -9.55 -23.22 3.56
C HIS A 412 -8.58 -23.19 4.74
N LEU A 413 -8.41 -24.32 5.43
CA LEU A 413 -7.36 -24.53 6.42
C LEU A 413 -6.17 -25.25 5.77
N LEU A 414 -4.97 -24.73 5.99
CA LEU A 414 -3.69 -25.41 5.76
C LEU A 414 -3.21 -26.02 7.07
N ARG A 415 -2.86 -27.30 7.04
CA ARG A 415 -2.10 -27.99 8.09
C ARG A 415 -0.70 -28.29 7.57
N VAL A 416 0.32 -27.86 8.29
CA VAL A 416 1.73 -28.23 8.08
C VAL A 416 2.15 -29.15 9.23
N GLN A 417 2.89 -30.22 8.91
CA GLN A 417 3.53 -31.07 9.90
C GLN A 417 5.03 -31.20 9.59
N LEU A 418 5.86 -31.07 10.62
CA LEU A 418 7.30 -31.26 10.56
C LEU A 418 7.69 -32.72 10.79
N ASP A 419 8.89 -33.09 10.37
CA ASP A 419 9.51 -34.41 10.54
C ASP A 419 9.81 -34.76 12.01
N ASP A 420 10.07 -33.75 12.84
CA ASP A 420 10.10 -33.88 14.31
C ASP A 420 8.72 -34.16 14.96
N GLY A 421 7.65 -34.13 14.17
CA GLY A 421 6.28 -34.44 14.57
C GLY A 421 5.43 -33.23 15.00
N ARG A 422 5.98 -32.02 15.05
CA ARG A 422 5.20 -30.79 15.34
C ARG A 422 4.21 -30.48 14.22
N VAL A 423 3.12 -29.79 14.57
CA VAL A 423 2.00 -29.49 13.67
C VAL A 423 1.55 -28.05 13.85
N GLY A 424 1.44 -27.31 12.75
CA GLY A 424 0.91 -25.96 12.69
C GLY A 424 -0.29 -25.84 11.75
N TRP A 425 -1.03 -24.75 11.92
CA TRP A 425 -2.27 -24.47 11.20
C TRP A 425 -2.33 -23.02 10.72
N GLY A 426 -2.95 -22.82 9.56
CA GLY A 426 -3.21 -21.51 8.98
C GLY A 426 -4.49 -21.50 8.15
N GLU A 427 -4.99 -20.31 7.83
CA GLU A 427 -6.31 -20.12 7.26
C GLU A 427 -6.28 -19.15 6.07
N ALA A 428 -6.74 -19.60 4.90
CA ALA A 428 -7.00 -18.75 3.73
C ALA A 428 -8.51 -18.64 3.55
N SER A 429 -9.07 -17.53 4.02
CA SER A 429 -10.51 -17.26 3.99
C SER A 429 -10.76 -15.86 3.45
N PRO A 430 -10.69 -15.61 2.14
CA PRO A 430 -11.02 -14.30 1.59
C PRO A 430 -12.52 -14.02 1.75
N LEU A 431 -12.89 -12.74 1.84
CA LEU A 431 -14.28 -12.29 2.00
C LEU A 431 -14.66 -11.37 0.82
N PRO A 432 -15.66 -11.70 -0.01
CA PRO A 432 -16.06 -10.88 -1.14
C PRO A 432 -16.41 -9.45 -0.73
N GLY A 433 -15.89 -8.47 -1.47
CA GLY A 433 -16.03 -7.03 -1.18
C GLY A 433 -15.03 -6.47 -0.16
N LEU A 434 -14.23 -7.32 0.49
CA LEU A 434 -13.10 -6.91 1.35
C LEU A 434 -11.75 -7.45 0.82
N HIS A 435 -11.75 -8.62 0.19
CA HIS A 435 -10.59 -9.15 -0.53
C HIS A 435 -10.86 -9.09 -2.05
N ALA A 436 -9.80 -8.88 -2.83
CA ALA A 436 -9.86 -8.91 -4.30
C ALA A 436 -9.88 -10.35 -4.88
N GLU A 437 -9.66 -11.38 -4.06
CA GLU A 437 -9.51 -12.78 -4.46
C GLU A 437 -10.72 -13.65 -4.07
N SER A 438 -11.00 -14.69 -4.86
CA SER A 438 -12.08 -15.64 -4.56
C SER A 438 -11.64 -16.72 -3.56
N THR A 439 -12.60 -17.36 -2.90
CA THR A 439 -12.31 -18.51 -2.00
C THR A 439 -11.77 -19.71 -2.80
N GLU A 440 -12.21 -19.82 -4.04
CA GLU A 440 -11.86 -20.85 -5.00
C GLU A 440 -10.40 -20.73 -5.48
N ASP A 441 -9.94 -19.51 -5.75
CA ASP A 441 -8.57 -19.24 -6.23
C ASP A 441 -7.56 -19.24 -5.08
N ALA A 442 -7.92 -18.67 -3.92
CA ALA A 442 -7.15 -18.84 -2.70
C ALA A 442 -7.00 -20.33 -2.34
N GLY A 443 -8.07 -21.12 -2.47
CA GLY A 443 -8.02 -22.58 -2.29
C GLY A 443 -7.09 -23.29 -3.27
N ALA A 444 -7.12 -22.92 -4.56
CA ALA A 444 -6.29 -23.50 -5.59
C ALA A 444 -4.79 -23.17 -5.38
N GLN A 445 -4.45 -21.91 -5.11
CA GLN A 445 -3.07 -21.51 -4.86
C GLN A 445 -2.55 -22.06 -3.52
N LEU A 446 -3.37 -22.17 -2.48
CA LEU A 446 -3.00 -22.82 -1.22
C LEU A 446 -2.70 -24.33 -1.41
N ARG A 447 -3.40 -25.01 -2.32
CA ARG A 447 -3.10 -26.41 -2.70
C ARG A 447 -1.83 -26.54 -3.54
N ALA A 448 -1.51 -25.55 -4.38
CA ALA A 448 -0.21 -25.47 -5.05
C ALA A 448 0.92 -25.25 -4.02
N MET A 449 0.76 -24.31 -3.08
CA MET A 449 1.72 -24.09 -2.00
C MET A 449 1.94 -25.32 -1.14
N ALA A 450 0.88 -26.05 -0.75
CA ALA A 450 1.04 -27.30 0.00
C ALA A 450 1.88 -28.35 -0.75
N ALA A 451 1.74 -28.46 -2.08
CA ALA A 451 2.55 -29.35 -2.91
C ALA A 451 4.01 -28.90 -3.08
N LEU A 452 4.31 -27.60 -2.94
CA LEU A 452 5.68 -27.09 -2.88
C LEU A 452 6.32 -27.31 -1.50
N LEU A 453 5.53 -27.13 -0.43
CA LEU A 453 6.00 -27.25 0.95
C LEU A 453 6.45 -28.66 1.31
N ASP A 454 5.69 -29.71 0.97
CA ASP A 454 6.08 -31.10 1.27
C ASP A 454 6.82 -31.83 0.12
N GLY A 455 7.18 -31.11 -0.95
CA GLY A 455 7.95 -31.64 -2.09
C GLY A 455 7.17 -32.52 -3.08
N GLY A 456 5.97 -32.97 -2.74
CA GLY A 456 5.06 -33.71 -3.61
C GLY A 456 5.42 -35.19 -3.83
N ASP A 457 4.39 -36.02 -4.01
CA ASP A 457 4.48 -37.50 -4.02
C ASP A 457 5.34 -38.11 -5.15
N GLY A 458 5.79 -37.30 -6.12
CA GLY A 458 6.46 -37.77 -7.35
C GLY A 458 7.96 -37.44 -7.49
N GLY A 459 8.54 -36.66 -6.57
CA GLY A 459 9.87 -36.04 -6.76
C GLY A 459 11.07 -36.75 -6.15
N GLY A 460 10.88 -37.41 -5.00
CA GLY A 460 12.00 -37.84 -4.15
C GLY A 460 12.76 -36.68 -3.49
N GLY A 461 12.19 -35.48 -3.49
CA GLY A 461 12.71 -34.33 -2.76
C GLY A 461 12.27 -34.39 -1.29
N GLU A 462 13.21 -34.13 -0.38
CA GLU A 462 12.89 -33.92 1.03
C GLU A 462 12.10 -32.61 1.17
N GLY A 463 10.89 -32.67 1.72
CA GLY A 463 10.00 -31.51 1.90
C GLY A 463 10.67 -30.35 2.64
N ALA A 464 10.27 -29.12 2.31
CA ALA A 464 11.04 -27.91 2.55
C ALA A 464 11.55 -27.82 4.01
N PRO A 465 12.85 -27.55 4.23
CA PRO A 465 13.34 -27.25 5.56
C PRO A 465 12.65 -25.97 6.05
N ALA A 466 12.28 -25.93 7.32
CA ALA A 466 11.67 -24.78 7.98
C ALA A 466 12.73 -24.22 8.96
N PRO A 467 13.48 -23.17 8.57
CA PRO A 467 14.54 -22.63 9.43
C PRO A 467 13.96 -22.03 10.72
N PRO A 468 14.62 -22.21 11.89
CA PRO A 468 14.19 -21.59 13.14
C PRO A 468 14.22 -20.05 13.11
N GLU A 469 14.83 -19.45 12.08
CA GLU A 469 14.94 -18.01 11.83
C GLU A 469 13.70 -17.39 11.14
N LEU A 470 12.78 -18.18 10.57
CA LEU A 470 11.54 -17.65 9.95
C LEU A 470 10.70 -16.69 10.85
N PRO A 471 10.63 -16.88 12.18
CA PRO A 471 9.92 -15.96 13.08
C PRO A 471 10.53 -14.56 13.21
N LEU A 472 11.68 -14.28 12.58
CA LEU A 472 12.34 -12.96 12.60
C LEU A 472 11.51 -11.81 12.01
N LEU A 473 10.47 -12.12 11.22
CA LEU A 473 9.55 -11.23 10.48
C LEU A 473 10.23 -9.93 9.99
N GLY A 474 10.82 -10.00 8.80
CA GLY A 474 11.65 -8.92 8.26
C GLY A 474 12.21 -9.17 6.87
N GLY A 475 11.52 -9.99 6.07
CA GLY A 475 11.95 -10.53 4.80
C GLY A 475 12.38 -12.00 4.87
N ALA A 476 12.50 -12.58 6.07
CA ALA A 476 12.94 -13.96 6.28
C ALA A 476 11.99 -15.00 5.67
N VAL A 477 10.67 -14.75 5.73
CA VAL A 477 9.71 -15.65 5.08
C VAL A 477 9.72 -15.46 3.57
N SER A 478 9.78 -14.23 3.06
CA SER A 478 9.90 -13.97 1.62
C SER A 478 11.21 -14.54 1.03
N GLU A 479 12.33 -14.46 1.74
CA GLU A 479 13.60 -15.06 1.34
C GLU A 479 13.55 -16.60 1.35
N TRP A 480 12.92 -17.21 2.35
CA TRP A 480 12.72 -18.66 2.40
C TRP A 480 11.76 -19.16 1.32
N LEU A 481 10.63 -18.49 1.11
CA LEU A 481 9.71 -18.81 0.01
C LEU A 481 10.43 -18.73 -1.34
N ARG A 482 11.25 -17.70 -1.56
CA ARG A 482 12.00 -17.47 -2.80
C ARG A 482 13.17 -18.44 -3.00
N GLY A 483 13.98 -18.65 -1.96
CA GLY A 483 15.27 -19.37 -2.04
C GLY A 483 15.25 -20.83 -1.59
N VAL A 484 14.19 -21.29 -0.91
CA VAL A 484 14.06 -22.66 -0.38
C VAL A 484 12.81 -23.36 -0.92
N VAL A 485 11.65 -22.71 -0.89
CA VAL A 485 10.39 -23.28 -1.43
C VAL A 485 10.30 -23.11 -2.97
N GLY A 486 11.09 -22.19 -3.53
CA GLY A 486 11.20 -21.95 -4.98
C GLY A 486 10.09 -21.09 -5.57
N VAL A 487 9.40 -20.30 -4.73
CA VAL A 487 8.34 -19.37 -5.13
C VAL A 487 8.93 -18.13 -5.81
N VAL A 488 8.54 -17.89 -7.06
CA VAL A 488 8.80 -16.63 -7.77
C VAL A 488 8.19 -15.48 -6.97
N ASP A 489 9.02 -14.52 -6.59
CA ASP A 489 8.65 -13.22 -6.02
C ASP A 489 7.39 -13.26 -5.12
N PRO A 490 7.49 -13.87 -3.92
CA PRO A 490 6.33 -14.29 -3.11
C PRO A 490 5.46 -13.16 -2.56
N ASP A 491 5.91 -11.92 -2.70
CA ASP A 491 5.18 -10.72 -2.30
C ASP A 491 4.23 -10.24 -3.43
N ALA A 492 4.61 -10.51 -4.69
CA ALA A 492 3.80 -10.25 -5.88
C ALA A 492 2.91 -11.46 -6.25
N SER A 493 3.45 -12.68 -6.24
CA SER A 493 2.75 -13.87 -6.75
C SER A 493 1.69 -14.45 -5.80
N LEU A 494 1.87 -14.36 -4.48
CA LEU A 494 0.95 -14.95 -3.52
C LEU A 494 -0.27 -14.07 -3.25
N LEU A 495 -1.44 -14.70 -3.24
CA LEU A 495 -2.71 -14.13 -2.81
C LEU A 495 -2.64 -13.82 -1.29
N PRO A 496 -2.97 -12.59 -0.83
CA PRO A 496 -2.86 -12.20 0.57
C PRO A 496 -3.33 -13.23 1.62
N SER A 497 -4.52 -13.83 1.48
CA SER A 497 -4.99 -14.81 2.47
C SER A 497 -4.22 -16.14 2.39
N VAL A 498 -3.66 -16.49 1.23
CA VAL A 498 -2.78 -17.65 1.03
C VAL A 498 -1.42 -17.41 1.68
N ARG A 499 -0.84 -16.22 1.52
CA ARG A 499 0.40 -15.82 2.18
C ARG A 499 0.26 -15.87 3.71
N PHE A 500 -0.83 -15.30 4.24
CA PHE A 500 -1.19 -15.40 5.67
C PHE A 500 -1.37 -16.85 6.13
N ALA A 501 -2.03 -17.70 5.36
CA ALA A 501 -2.21 -19.12 5.69
C ALA A 501 -0.89 -19.90 5.75
N VAL A 502 0.02 -19.68 4.78
CA VAL A 502 1.33 -20.34 4.74
C VAL A 502 2.20 -19.90 5.92
N GLU A 503 2.28 -18.59 6.20
CA GLU A 503 3.01 -18.07 7.37
C GLU A 503 2.45 -18.60 8.68
N SER A 504 1.13 -18.53 8.88
CA SER A 504 0.47 -19.05 10.07
C SER A 504 0.78 -20.53 10.29
N ALA A 505 0.68 -21.36 9.26
CA ALA A 505 0.87 -22.81 9.37
C ALA A 505 2.33 -23.20 9.64
N VAL A 506 3.29 -22.51 9.02
CA VAL A 506 4.72 -22.83 9.19
C VAL A 506 5.25 -22.30 10.53
N LEU A 507 4.91 -21.06 10.89
CA LEU A 507 5.39 -20.45 12.13
C LEU A 507 4.74 -21.08 13.38
N SER A 508 3.47 -21.49 13.31
CA SER A 508 2.85 -22.27 14.39
C SER A 508 3.36 -23.72 14.48
N ALA A 509 3.88 -24.31 13.38
CA ALA A 509 4.58 -25.59 13.43
C ALA A 509 5.99 -25.46 14.04
N LEU A 510 6.66 -24.33 13.80
CA LEU A 510 7.96 -23.99 14.38
C LEU A 510 7.89 -23.58 15.86
N ALA A 511 6.71 -23.36 16.41
CA ALA A 511 6.55 -23.17 17.85
C ALA A 511 7.01 -24.39 18.65
N SER A 512 7.49 -24.17 19.88
CA SER A 512 7.78 -25.26 20.81
C SER A 512 6.47 -25.91 21.29
N PRO A 513 6.40 -27.24 21.50
CA PRO A 513 5.18 -27.90 21.95
C PRO A 513 4.66 -27.33 23.28
N GLY A 514 3.54 -26.61 23.23
CA GLY A 514 2.94 -25.94 24.39
C GLY A 514 3.30 -24.47 24.58
N ALA A 515 4.18 -23.90 23.75
CA ALA A 515 4.45 -22.45 23.73
C ALA A 515 3.46 -21.73 22.78
N PRO A 516 3.01 -20.50 23.10
CA PRO A 516 2.26 -19.66 22.17
C PRO A 516 3.12 -19.23 20.99
N LEU A 517 2.50 -18.97 19.84
CA LEU A 517 3.17 -18.40 18.66
C LEU A 517 3.77 -17.02 18.97
N ALA A 518 3.18 -16.26 19.91
CA ALA A 518 3.68 -14.96 20.33
C ALA A 518 5.14 -14.98 20.80
N ASP A 519 5.54 -15.97 21.63
CA ASP A 519 6.91 -16.12 22.12
C ASP A 519 7.91 -16.31 20.97
N VAL A 520 7.51 -17.10 19.98
CA VAL A 520 8.31 -17.48 18.81
C VAL A 520 8.60 -16.26 17.94
N LEU A 521 7.58 -15.41 17.72
CA LEU A 521 7.73 -14.12 17.04
C LEU A 521 8.56 -13.11 17.86
N LEU A 522 8.54 -13.20 19.19
CA LEU A 522 9.34 -12.35 20.08
C LEU A 522 10.82 -12.72 20.11
N PHE A 523 11.16 -14.01 20.17
CA PHE A 523 12.56 -14.46 20.27
C PHE A 523 13.45 -13.92 19.14
N GLY A 524 12.94 -13.89 17.89
CA GLY A 524 13.67 -13.32 16.76
C GLY A 524 13.96 -11.81 16.90
N SER A 525 13.11 -11.05 17.59
CA SER A 525 13.32 -9.61 17.77
C SER A 525 14.53 -9.27 18.67
N VAL A 526 14.96 -10.20 19.53
CA VAL A 526 16.00 -9.98 20.54
C VAL A 526 17.40 -9.97 19.93
N GLU A 527 17.71 -10.89 19.01
CA GLU A 527 19.07 -11.05 18.46
C GLU A 527 19.55 -9.84 17.65
N ARG A 528 18.64 -9.06 17.04
CA ARG A 528 18.99 -7.81 16.33
C ARG A 528 19.71 -6.79 17.24
N ARG A 529 19.58 -6.87 18.57
CA ARG A 529 20.29 -6.01 19.54
C ARG A 529 21.70 -6.52 19.90
N GLY A 530 22.06 -7.77 19.59
CA GLY A 530 23.39 -8.34 19.85
C GLY A 530 24.36 -8.24 18.67
N ALA A 531 23.86 -8.25 17.44
CA ALA A 531 24.67 -8.42 16.22
C ALA A 531 25.34 -7.13 15.68
N SER A 532 25.98 -6.32 16.51
CA SER A 532 26.80 -5.19 16.03
C SER A 532 27.93 -4.78 17.00
N LYS A 533 29.18 -5.06 16.59
CA LYS A 533 30.45 -4.80 17.33
C LYS A 533 30.55 -5.59 18.65
N THR A 534 31.47 -6.53 18.85
CA THR A 534 32.79 -6.77 18.25
C THR A 534 33.13 -8.26 18.17
N ASN A 535 34.13 -8.62 17.37
CA ASN A 535 34.69 -9.98 17.33
C ASN A 535 36.12 -9.99 17.88
N GLU A 536 36.27 -10.08 19.21
CA GLU A 536 37.51 -10.49 19.87
C GLU A 536 37.19 -11.00 21.28
N GLY A 537 37.77 -12.13 21.69
CA GLY A 537 37.27 -12.93 22.81
C GLY A 537 38.00 -12.75 24.14
N VAL A 538 37.25 -12.68 25.24
CA VAL A 538 37.75 -12.94 26.60
C VAL A 538 36.80 -13.89 27.32
N SER A 539 37.32 -15.06 27.71
CA SER A 539 36.65 -15.94 28.66
C SER A 539 37.16 -15.65 30.07
N LYS A 540 36.29 -15.09 30.94
CA LYS A 540 36.38 -15.23 32.41
C LYS A 540 35.18 -14.68 33.18
N THR A 541 34.58 -15.58 33.96
CA THR A 541 34.09 -15.42 35.34
C THR A 541 33.77 -14.01 35.85
N ILE A 542 32.49 -13.75 36.11
CA ILE A 542 32.03 -12.98 37.28
C ILE A 542 30.93 -13.78 37.97
N GLU A 543 31.18 -14.24 39.19
CA GLU A 543 30.12 -14.60 40.14
C GLU A 543 29.67 -13.30 40.83
N GLY A 544 28.37 -12.98 40.77
CA GLY A 544 27.83 -11.77 41.38
C GLY A 544 26.32 -11.86 41.51
N GLY A 545 25.83 -11.91 42.75
CA GLY A 545 24.40 -12.07 43.03
C GLY A 545 23.61 -10.80 42.73
N GLY A 546 22.80 -10.85 41.67
CA GLY A 546 21.66 -9.97 41.44
C GLY A 546 20.44 -10.84 41.12
N GLU A 547 19.27 -10.46 41.62
CA GLU A 547 18.04 -11.24 41.42
C GLU A 547 17.64 -11.21 39.94
N SER A 548 17.77 -12.35 39.25
CA SER A 548 17.30 -12.50 37.88
C SER A 548 15.77 -12.46 37.87
N ALA A 549 15.20 -11.42 37.26
CA ALA A 549 13.76 -11.36 37.02
C ALA A 549 13.32 -12.60 36.21
N ASP A 550 12.38 -13.36 36.75
CA ASP A 550 11.88 -14.59 36.15
C ASP A 550 11.16 -14.29 34.81
N PRO A 551 11.64 -14.80 33.66
CA PRO A 551 11.02 -14.51 32.37
C PRO A 551 9.57 -15.00 32.25
N THR A 552 9.13 -15.93 33.11
CA THR A 552 7.82 -16.61 32.98
C THR A 552 6.62 -15.77 33.45
N SER A 553 6.81 -14.54 33.95
CA SER A 553 5.72 -13.71 34.50
C SER A 553 5.07 -12.72 33.51
N ARG A 554 5.32 -12.83 32.20
CA ARG A 554 4.66 -11.97 31.18
C ARG A 554 3.21 -12.42 30.96
N SER A 555 2.26 -11.48 30.99
CA SER A 555 0.82 -11.81 30.85
C SER A 555 0.49 -12.27 29.42
N SER A 556 -0.06 -13.47 29.28
CA SER A 556 -0.42 -14.08 28.00
C SER A 556 -1.79 -13.63 27.47
N SER A 557 -2.14 -12.35 27.66
CA SER A 557 -3.50 -11.81 27.46
C SER A 557 -3.47 -10.57 26.57
N VAL A 558 -4.25 -10.59 25.49
CA VAL A 558 -4.49 -9.42 24.62
C VAL A 558 -5.80 -8.77 25.02
N GLU A 559 -5.83 -7.44 25.13
CA GLU A 559 -7.06 -6.69 25.36
C GLU A 559 -7.90 -6.58 24.08
N ILE A 560 -9.21 -6.72 24.21
CA ILE A 560 -10.16 -6.58 23.10
C ILE A 560 -11.15 -5.46 23.38
N ASN A 561 -11.29 -4.53 22.44
CA ASN A 561 -12.34 -3.52 22.52
C ASN A 561 -13.72 -4.17 22.35
N ALA A 562 -14.71 -3.68 23.09
CA ALA A 562 -16.09 -3.96 22.79
C ALA A 562 -16.51 -3.20 21.51
N LEU A 563 -17.59 -3.66 20.87
CA LEU A 563 -18.21 -3.01 19.71
C LEU A 563 -19.69 -2.74 20.00
N ILE A 564 -20.12 -1.50 19.80
CA ILE A 564 -21.52 -1.08 19.87
C ILE A 564 -21.99 -0.73 18.45
N GLU A 565 -23.15 -1.27 18.07
CA GLU A 565 -23.78 -1.06 16.77
C GLU A 565 -24.40 0.35 16.65
N ALA A 566 -24.48 0.85 15.43
CA ALA A 566 -25.10 2.14 15.13
C ALA A 566 -26.62 2.14 15.34
N GLY A 567 -27.22 3.33 15.46
CA GLY A 567 -28.68 3.51 15.45
C GLY A 567 -29.39 3.34 16.81
N LEU A 568 -28.67 2.94 17.86
CA LEU A 568 -29.17 3.02 19.24
C LEU A 568 -29.50 4.48 19.63
N THR A 569 -30.43 4.67 20.56
CA THR A 569 -30.58 5.99 21.22
C THR A 569 -29.38 6.25 22.14
N PRO A 570 -29.01 7.51 22.43
CA PRO A 570 -27.87 7.80 23.30
C PRO A 570 -27.95 7.13 24.68
N SER A 571 -29.15 7.01 25.25
CA SER A 571 -29.40 6.32 26.52
C SER A 571 -29.20 4.79 26.41
N ALA A 572 -29.65 4.17 25.30
CA ALA A 572 -29.43 2.74 25.06
C ALA A 572 -27.95 2.41 24.81
N ALA A 573 -27.26 3.25 24.01
CA ALA A 573 -25.83 3.10 23.75
C ALA A 573 -24.99 3.23 25.04
N ALA A 574 -25.34 4.18 25.91
CA ALA A 574 -24.71 4.35 27.21
C ALA A 574 -24.96 3.14 28.14
N ALA A 575 -26.18 2.60 28.17
CA ALA A 575 -26.51 1.42 28.98
C ALA A 575 -25.78 0.15 28.48
N GLU A 576 -25.65 -0.02 27.17
CA GLU A 576 -24.88 -1.13 26.58
C GLU A 576 -23.38 -1.00 26.87
N ALA A 577 -22.81 0.21 26.75
CA ALA A 577 -21.42 0.49 27.12
C ALA A 577 -21.12 0.14 28.58
N VAL A 578 -22.02 0.48 29.53
CA VAL A 578 -21.85 0.14 30.95
C VAL A 578 -21.87 -1.37 31.17
N GLU A 579 -22.75 -2.13 30.51
CA GLU A 579 -22.76 -3.61 30.61
C GLU A 579 -21.52 -4.25 29.96
N LEU A 580 -20.96 -3.66 28.91
CA LEU A 580 -19.72 -4.11 28.28
C LEU A 580 -18.50 -3.84 29.18
N VAL A 581 -18.40 -2.65 29.79
CA VAL A 581 -17.36 -2.34 30.80
C VAL A 581 -17.50 -3.27 32.02
N ARG A 582 -18.73 -3.57 32.47
CA ARG A 582 -18.99 -4.53 33.56
C ARG A 582 -18.56 -5.97 33.23
N ARG A 583 -18.33 -6.30 31.95
CA ARG A 583 -17.76 -7.59 31.50
C ARG A 583 -16.23 -7.60 31.42
N GLY A 584 -15.58 -6.46 31.70
CA GLY A 584 -14.12 -6.33 31.72
C GLY A 584 -13.52 -5.66 30.48
N HIS A 585 -14.31 -5.08 29.58
CA HIS A 585 -13.77 -4.33 28.44
C HIS A 585 -13.28 -2.94 28.87
N GLY A 586 -11.96 -2.72 28.81
CA GLY A 586 -11.33 -1.41 29.03
C GLY A 586 -11.47 -0.42 27.85
N CYS A 587 -11.95 -0.89 26.69
CA CYS A 587 -12.15 -0.08 25.49
C CYS A 587 -13.51 -0.36 24.84
N VAL A 588 -14.16 0.68 24.31
CA VAL A 588 -15.45 0.62 23.59
C VAL A 588 -15.33 1.35 22.25
N LYS A 589 -15.68 0.66 21.15
CA LYS A 589 -15.81 1.25 19.80
C LYS A 589 -17.27 1.37 19.39
N LEU A 590 -17.71 2.54 18.94
CA LEU A 590 -19.06 2.76 18.38
C LEU A 590 -19.00 2.83 16.85
N LYS A 591 -19.83 2.04 16.14
CA LYS A 591 -20.11 2.26 14.72
C LYS A 591 -20.98 3.51 14.56
N VAL A 592 -20.54 4.44 13.71
CA VAL A 592 -21.18 5.74 13.46
C VAL A 592 -21.45 5.93 11.95
N ALA A 593 -21.83 7.14 11.52
CA ALA A 593 -22.05 7.51 10.12
C ALA A 593 -23.11 6.65 9.41
N ARG A 594 -24.23 6.36 10.11
CA ARG A 594 -25.39 5.63 9.56
C ARG A 594 -26.68 6.48 9.43
N GLY A 595 -26.69 7.69 9.98
CA GLY A 595 -27.72 8.70 9.72
C GLY A 595 -27.31 9.64 8.57
N GLU A 596 -28.28 10.31 7.94
CA GLU A 596 -28.02 11.17 6.79
C GLU A 596 -27.44 12.54 7.20
N GLY A 597 -26.33 12.92 6.53
CA GLY A 597 -25.71 14.23 6.62
C GLY A 597 -25.29 14.66 8.03
N SER A 598 -25.13 15.98 8.19
CA SER A 598 -24.52 16.55 9.40
C SER A 598 -25.41 16.41 10.63
N ALA A 599 -26.73 16.24 10.44
CA ALA A 599 -27.66 15.90 11.51
C ALA A 599 -27.41 14.49 12.07
N GLY A 600 -27.24 13.48 11.20
CA GLY A 600 -26.85 12.14 11.61
C GLY A 600 -25.49 12.10 12.31
N ALA A 601 -24.53 12.89 11.81
CA ALA A 601 -23.22 13.06 12.42
C ALA A 601 -23.29 13.68 13.84
N MET A 602 -24.18 14.66 14.06
CA MET A 602 -24.43 15.23 15.38
C MET A 602 -25.14 14.26 16.34
N GLU A 603 -26.04 13.39 15.85
CA GLU A 603 -26.60 12.31 16.68
C GLU A 603 -25.53 11.33 17.14
N ASP A 604 -24.58 10.96 16.27
CA ASP A 604 -23.47 10.07 16.62
C ASP A 604 -22.54 10.69 17.67
N ALA A 605 -22.28 11.99 17.59
CA ALA A 605 -21.58 12.72 18.65
C ALA A 605 -22.37 12.73 19.97
N ALA A 606 -23.70 12.85 19.92
CA ALA A 606 -24.55 12.74 21.11
C ALA A 606 -24.56 11.32 21.72
N ARG A 607 -24.50 10.27 20.90
CA ARG A 607 -24.33 8.87 21.35
C ARG A 607 -23.00 8.70 22.10
N LEU A 608 -21.89 9.19 21.55
CA LEU A 608 -20.58 9.14 22.22
C LEU A 608 -20.53 9.98 23.51
N ARG A 609 -21.11 11.18 23.51
CA ARG A 609 -21.17 12.03 24.71
C ARG A 609 -21.96 11.35 25.84
N ALA A 610 -23.04 10.63 25.51
CA ALA A 610 -23.77 9.82 26.48
C ALA A 610 -22.96 8.61 26.98
N ILE A 611 -22.24 7.90 26.10
CA ILE A 611 -21.34 6.81 26.49
C ILE A 611 -20.26 7.31 27.45
N ARG A 612 -19.48 8.34 27.06
CA ARG A 612 -18.40 8.93 27.88
C ARG A 612 -18.90 9.40 29.26
N THR A 613 -20.10 9.97 29.31
CA THR A 613 -20.75 10.37 30.58
C THR A 613 -21.08 9.18 31.48
N ALA A 614 -21.40 8.01 30.92
CA ALA A 614 -21.81 6.82 31.67
C ALA A 614 -20.63 5.90 32.07
N VAL A 615 -19.55 5.83 31.27
CA VAL A 615 -18.39 4.96 31.54
C VAL A 615 -17.21 5.66 32.20
N GLY A 616 -17.23 7.00 32.29
CA GLY A 616 -16.13 7.78 32.86
C GLY A 616 -14.95 7.98 31.89
N PRO A 617 -13.85 8.61 32.33
CA PRO A 617 -12.69 8.89 31.49
C PRO A 617 -11.78 7.66 31.27
N ASP A 618 -11.69 6.77 32.25
CA ASP A 618 -10.68 5.68 32.30
C ASP A 618 -10.90 4.56 31.26
N VAL A 619 -12.05 4.56 30.58
CA VAL A 619 -12.38 3.63 29.49
C VAL A 619 -11.99 4.26 28.15
N ALA A 620 -11.17 3.58 27.35
CA ALA A 620 -10.79 4.07 26.03
C ALA A 620 -12.00 4.09 25.08
N LEU A 621 -12.22 5.20 24.36
CA LEU A 621 -13.40 5.40 23.51
C LEU A 621 -12.98 5.66 22.06
N ARG A 622 -13.51 4.85 21.15
CA ARG A 622 -13.23 4.86 19.71
C ARG A 622 -14.52 5.03 18.91
N ALA A 623 -14.44 5.65 17.74
CA ALA A 623 -15.54 5.75 16.79
C ALA A 623 -15.12 5.23 15.41
N ASP A 624 -16.06 4.73 14.61
CA ASP A 624 -15.76 4.02 13.35
C ASP A 624 -16.83 4.31 12.30
N ALA A 625 -16.45 5.10 11.28
CA ALA A 625 -17.35 5.69 10.31
C ALA A 625 -17.38 4.94 8.95
N ASN A 626 -16.38 4.11 8.66
CA ASN A 626 -16.21 3.41 7.38
C ASN A 626 -16.35 4.35 6.16
N ARG A 627 -15.67 5.50 6.20
CA ARG A 627 -15.63 6.51 5.12
C ARG A 627 -16.98 7.13 4.72
N ARG A 628 -18.05 6.95 5.50
CA ARG A 628 -19.42 7.38 5.10
C ARG A 628 -19.74 8.88 5.24
N TRP A 629 -18.86 9.69 5.86
CA TRP A 629 -19.09 11.13 6.04
C TRP A 629 -18.39 11.98 4.97
N SER A 630 -19.08 13.01 4.48
CA SER A 630 -18.40 14.12 3.80
C SER A 630 -17.56 14.91 4.82
N LEU A 631 -16.61 15.73 4.34
CA LEU A 631 -15.82 16.60 5.23
C LEU A 631 -16.71 17.47 6.13
N ASN A 632 -17.85 17.97 5.64
CA ASN A 632 -18.76 18.78 6.45
C ASN A 632 -19.41 17.98 7.60
N ASP A 633 -19.76 16.73 7.34
CA ASP A 633 -20.39 15.85 8.34
C ASP A 633 -19.36 15.41 9.38
N ALA A 634 -18.17 15.03 8.92
CA ALA A 634 -17.03 14.69 9.77
C ALA A 634 -16.62 15.86 10.67
N LEU A 635 -16.53 17.09 10.14
CA LEU A 635 -16.29 18.30 10.93
C LEU A 635 -17.42 18.56 11.95
N SER A 636 -18.67 18.37 11.55
CA SER A 636 -19.84 18.57 12.43
C SER A 636 -19.85 17.58 13.60
N PHE A 637 -19.44 16.34 13.39
CA PHE A 637 -19.19 15.36 14.45
C PHE A 637 -17.95 15.72 15.28
N GLY A 638 -16.81 15.98 14.65
CA GLY A 638 -15.53 16.16 15.31
C GLY A 638 -15.50 17.37 16.24
N LEU A 639 -16.10 18.49 15.84
CA LEU A 639 -16.25 19.68 16.70
C LEU A 639 -17.12 19.42 17.94
N GLN A 640 -18.07 18.48 17.88
CA GLN A 640 -18.89 18.05 19.03
C GLN A 640 -18.20 16.96 19.89
N CYS A 641 -17.15 16.32 19.34
CA CYS A 641 -16.43 15.21 19.97
C CYS A 641 -15.05 15.58 20.55
N ALA A 642 -14.52 16.78 20.26
CA ALA A 642 -13.18 17.21 20.68
C ALA A 642 -12.95 17.18 22.22
N GLU A 643 -14.01 17.35 23.01
CA GLU A 643 -13.96 17.29 24.48
C GLU A 643 -14.08 15.86 25.06
N LEU A 644 -14.40 14.86 24.23
CA LEU A 644 -14.79 13.52 24.70
C LEU A 644 -13.62 12.56 24.93
N ASP A 645 -12.38 13.03 24.74
CA ASP A 645 -11.15 12.24 24.84
C ASP A 645 -11.27 10.92 24.03
N LEU A 646 -11.50 11.06 22.72
CA LEU A 646 -11.51 9.93 21.79
C LEU A 646 -10.07 9.53 21.47
N GLU A 647 -9.76 8.23 21.62
CA GLU A 647 -8.45 7.69 21.28
C GLU A 647 -8.18 7.85 19.77
N TYR A 648 -9.22 7.62 18.96
CA TYR A 648 -9.28 7.98 17.54
C TYR A 648 -10.69 7.85 16.96
N VAL A 649 -10.88 8.40 15.76
CA VAL A 649 -11.97 8.10 14.83
C VAL A 649 -11.41 7.33 13.63
N GLU A 650 -11.93 6.14 13.39
CA GLU A 650 -11.54 5.24 12.31
C GLU A 650 -12.24 5.65 11.01
N GLU A 651 -11.44 5.98 10.00
CA GLU A 651 -11.86 6.32 8.62
C GLU A 651 -13.00 7.39 8.56
N PRO A 652 -12.76 8.61 9.09
CA PRO A 652 -13.80 9.63 9.30
C PRO A 652 -14.32 10.34 8.05
N VAL A 653 -13.75 10.13 6.86
CA VAL A 653 -14.09 10.91 5.64
C VAL A 653 -14.09 10.01 4.40
N THR A 654 -14.91 10.33 3.40
CA THR A 654 -15.01 9.56 2.14
C THR A 654 -13.76 9.60 1.27
N ASP A 655 -13.01 10.69 1.32
CA ASP A 655 -11.76 10.89 0.58
C ASP A 655 -10.66 11.28 1.60
N PRO A 656 -9.89 10.30 2.11
CA PRO A 656 -8.94 10.56 3.18
C PRO A 656 -7.71 11.37 2.72
N ALA A 657 -7.25 11.16 1.49
CA ALA A 657 -6.09 11.83 0.93
C ALA A 657 -6.24 13.36 0.93
N ASN A 658 -7.42 13.87 0.54
CA ASN A 658 -7.66 15.33 0.50
C ASN A 658 -8.25 15.89 1.80
N ASN A 659 -9.00 15.10 2.59
CA ASN A 659 -9.85 15.64 3.66
C ASN A 659 -9.39 15.34 5.10
N LEU A 660 -8.54 14.33 5.34
CA LEU A 660 -8.10 14.01 6.71
C LEU A 660 -7.34 15.17 7.37
N ALA A 661 -6.41 15.81 6.64
CA ALA A 661 -5.68 16.96 7.14
C ALA A 661 -6.61 18.14 7.47
N ALA A 662 -7.68 18.34 6.70
CA ALA A 662 -8.69 19.37 6.98
C ALA A 662 -9.55 19.02 8.21
N PHE A 663 -9.93 17.74 8.38
CA PHE A 663 -10.65 17.25 9.56
C PHE A 663 -9.82 17.40 10.84
N HIS A 664 -8.60 16.84 10.87
CA HIS A 664 -7.77 16.86 12.07
C HIS A 664 -7.33 18.28 12.45
N CYS A 665 -6.80 19.07 11.51
CA CYS A 665 -6.35 20.44 11.79
C CYS A 665 -7.48 21.42 12.15
N THR A 666 -8.75 21.02 12.04
CA THR A 666 -9.92 21.82 12.46
C THR A 666 -10.55 21.34 13.76
N THR A 667 -10.53 20.03 14.02
CA THR A 667 -11.22 19.41 15.17
C THR A 667 -10.29 19.02 16.31
N GLY A 668 -9.00 18.80 16.04
CA GLY A 668 -8.02 18.21 16.97
C GLY A 668 -8.21 16.71 17.25
N VAL A 669 -9.28 16.09 16.73
CA VAL A 669 -9.63 14.69 17.00
C VAL A 669 -8.64 13.75 16.30
N PRO A 670 -8.08 12.72 16.97
CA PRO A 670 -7.16 11.78 16.33
C PRO A 670 -7.88 10.84 15.34
N VAL A 671 -7.11 10.28 14.40
CA VAL A 671 -7.60 9.44 13.30
C VAL A 671 -7.00 8.05 13.37
N ALA A 672 -7.76 7.02 12.99
CA ALA A 672 -7.20 5.74 12.58
C ALA A 672 -7.53 5.43 11.12
N LEU A 673 -6.61 4.73 10.45
CA LEU A 673 -6.79 4.22 9.10
C LEU A 673 -7.11 2.73 9.15
N ASP A 674 -8.04 2.28 8.31
CA ASP A 674 -8.42 0.87 8.13
C ASP A 674 -8.56 0.57 6.64
N GLU A 675 -9.63 1.04 6.00
CA GLU A 675 -9.87 0.87 4.56
C GLU A 675 -8.78 1.55 3.70
N THR A 676 -8.13 2.61 4.20
CA THR A 676 -6.94 3.24 3.55
C THR A 676 -5.71 2.34 3.59
N VAL A 677 -5.54 1.51 4.62
CA VAL A 677 -4.38 0.60 4.71
C VAL A 677 -4.52 -0.53 3.68
N ASP A 678 -5.74 -1.04 3.50
CA ASP A 678 -6.06 -2.04 2.47
C ASP A 678 -5.82 -1.48 1.06
N GLU A 679 -6.23 -0.25 0.77
CA GLU A 679 -5.96 0.43 -0.51
C GLU A 679 -4.46 0.69 -0.75
N CYS A 680 -3.71 1.06 0.30
CA CYS A 680 -2.25 1.15 0.23
C CYS A 680 -1.61 -0.21 -0.07
N ALA A 681 -2.13 -1.32 0.47
CA ALA A 681 -1.65 -2.67 0.18
C ALA A 681 -1.86 -3.05 -1.30
N VAL A 682 -3.08 -2.86 -1.81
CA VAL A 682 -3.44 -3.13 -3.21
C VAL A 682 -2.59 -2.28 -4.15
N SER A 683 -2.44 -0.98 -3.86
CA SER A 683 -1.66 -0.05 -4.69
C SER A 683 -0.17 -0.37 -4.68
N ALA A 684 0.40 -0.69 -3.51
CA ALA A 684 1.79 -1.06 -3.38
C ALA A 684 2.11 -2.35 -4.16
N LYS A 685 1.23 -3.36 -4.07
CA LYS A 685 1.34 -4.61 -4.82
C LYS A 685 1.23 -4.39 -6.33
N ALA A 686 0.27 -3.58 -6.79
CA ALA A 686 0.12 -3.24 -8.21
C ALA A 686 1.34 -2.48 -8.78
N ALA A 687 2.02 -1.68 -7.96
CA ALA A 687 3.23 -0.95 -8.32
C ALA A 687 4.54 -1.76 -8.16
N GLY A 688 4.50 -2.96 -7.59
CA GLY A 688 5.72 -3.73 -7.26
C GLY A 688 6.59 -3.05 -6.18
N THR A 689 5.94 -2.45 -5.18
CA THR A 689 6.61 -1.68 -4.12
C THR A 689 6.17 -2.14 -2.72
N ALA A 690 6.96 -1.78 -1.71
CA ALA A 690 6.68 -2.13 -0.32
C ALA A 690 5.66 -1.15 0.32
N ILE A 691 4.70 -1.69 1.07
CA ILE A 691 3.50 -0.99 1.57
C ILE A 691 3.80 0.20 2.50
N GLU A 692 4.92 0.18 3.22
CA GLU A 692 5.33 1.26 4.12
C GLU A 692 5.70 2.54 3.35
N ARG A 693 5.99 2.43 2.04
CA ARG A 693 6.16 3.58 1.15
C ARG A 693 4.83 4.22 0.78
N ALA A 694 3.79 3.42 0.52
CA ALA A 694 2.44 3.92 0.24
C ALA A 694 1.81 4.58 1.49
N LEU A 695 2.09 4.03 2.68
CA LEU A 695 1.65 4.62 3.96
C LEU A 695 2.46 5.87 4.38
N ALA A 696 3.60 6.16 3.74
CA ALA A 696 4.55 7.16 4.22
C ALA A 696 3.96 8.58 4.30
N GLU A 697 3.10 8.95 3.36
CA GLU A 697 2.48 10.30 3.28
C GLU A 697 1.44 10.51 4.39
N TYR A 698 0.67 9.48 4.73
CA TYR A 698 -0.36 9.54 5.77
C TYR A 698 0.20 9.70 7.20
N PHE A 699 1.48 9.41 7.41
CA PHE A 699 2.15 9.64 8.68
C PHE A 699 2.59 11.10 8.91
N GLU A 700 2.32 12.04 7.98
CA GLU A 700 2.52 13.46 8.26
C GLU A 700 1.56 13.92 9.38
N PRO A 701 2.05 14.50 10.50
CA PRO A 701 1.22 14.86 11.66
C PRO A 701 0.03 15.79 11.39
N THR A 702 -0.05 16.45 10.23
CA THR A 702 -1.24 17.20 9.80
C THR A 702 -2.46 16.31 9.57
N PHE A 703 -2.28 15.03 9.23
CA PHE A 703 -3.36 14.07 9.00
C PHE A 703 -3.96 13.51 10.31
N GLY A 704 -3.28 13.67 11.44
CA GLY A 704 -3.78 13.24 12.76
C GLY A 704 -3.82 11.73 12.99
N VAL A 705 -3.17 10.93 12.14
CA VAL A 705 -3.17 9.47 12.23
C VAL A 705 -2.46 9.03 13.51
N ALA A 706 -3.24 8.56 14.47
CA ALA A 706 -2.79 8.05 15.77
C ALA A 706 -2.72 6.53 15.82
N ALA A 707 -3.45 5.82 14.94
CA ALA A 707 -3.36 4.36 14.80
C ALA A 707 -3.51 3.87 13.36
N LEU A 708 -2.89 2.73 13.04
CA LEU A 708 -3.27 1.90 11.90
C LEU A 708 -4.02 0.66 12.37
N VAL A 709 -5.14 0.35 11.73
CA VAL A 709 -5.82 -0.94 11.83
C VAL A 709 -5.26 -1.87 10.76
N LEU A 710 -4.84 -3.07 11.15
CA LEU A 710 -4.09 -3.98 10.30
C LEU A 710 -4.81 -5.33 10.18
N LYS A 711 -5.11 -5.76 8.95
CA LYS A 711 -5.80 -7.02 8.61
C LYS A 711 -4.80 -8.03 7.99
N PRO A 712 -4.18 -8.96 8.73
CA PRO A 712 -3.07 -9.76 8.19
C PRO A 712 -3.42 -10.61 6.95
N SER A 713 -4.67 -11.05 6.85
CA SER A 713 -5.23 -11.76 5.70
C SER A 713 -5.40 -10.91 4.43
N VAL A 714 -5.55 -9.58 4.57
CA VAL A 714 -5.69 -8.61 3.46
C VAL A 714 -4.34 -7.99 3.10
N LEU A 715 -3.50 -7.68 4.10
CA LEU A 715 -2.17 -7.08 3.91
C LEU A 715 -1.13 -8.05 3.33
N GLY A 716 -1.39 -9.37 3.36
CA GLY A 716 -0.50 -10.38 2.80
C GLY A 716 0.50 -10.96 3.81
N GLY A 717 0.02 -11.31 5.00
CA GLY A 717 0.77 -12.09 5.98
C GLY A 717 1.17 -11.34 7.25
N LEU A 718 1.72 -12.11 8.18
CA LEU A 718 2.32 -11.67 9.43
C LEU A 718 3.58 -10.83 9.15
N GLU A 719 4.38 -11.21 8.15
CA GLU A 719 5.60 -10.48 7.76
C GLU A 719 5.28 -9.08 7.22
N ALA A 720 4.33 -8.97 6.27
CA ALA A 720 3.83 -7.69 5.77
C ALA A 720 3.19 -6.83 6.89
N THR A 721 2.42 -7.46 7.78
CA THR A 721 1.81 -6.78 8.93
C THR A 721 2.86 -6.25 9.91
N ALA A 722 3.92 -7.02 10.18
CA ALA A 722 5.03 -6.61 11.03
C ALA A 722 5.81 -5.42 10.44
N ALA A 723 6.01 -5.40 9.12
CA ALA A 723 6.62 -4.28 8.40
C ALA A 723 5.78 -2.99 8.52
N CYS A 724 4.47 -3.06 8.25
CA CYS A 724 3.53 -1.96 8.51
C CYS A 724 3.61 -1.45 9.96
N ALA A 725 3.59 -2.38 10.92
CA ALA A 725 3.60 -2.04 12.33
C ALA A 725 4.90 -1.35 12.75
N ALA A 726 6.05 -1.81 12.25
CA ALA A 726 7.35 -1.16 12.49
C ALA A 726 7.39 0.26 11.89
N ALA A 727 6.83 0.47 10.70
CA ALA A 727 6.79 1.78 10.05
C ALA A 727 5.84 2.79 10.72
N ALA A 728 4.71 2.34 11.27
CA ALA A 728 3.84 3.17 12.09
C ALA A 728 4.53 3.56 13.42
N ARG A 729 5.07 2.57 14.12
CA ARG A 729 5.72 2.76 15.44
C ARG A 729 6.96 3.65 15.38
N SER A 730 7.75 3.57 14.31
CA SER A 730 8.91 4.46 14.10
C SER A 730 8.54 5.94 13.93
N ARG A 731 7.25 6.26 13.81
CA ARG A 731 6.69 7.62 13.71
C ARG A 731 5.74 7.96 14.85
N GLY A 732 5.65 7.12 15.89
CA GLY A 732 4.78 7.32 17.05
C GLY A 732 3.31 6.96 16.83
N VAL A 733 2.98 6.24 15.75
CA VAL A 733 1.61 5.80 15.43
C VAL A 733 1.38 4.40 16.00
N ASN A 734 0.26 4.23 16.70
CA ASN A 734 -0.16 2.96 17.29
C ASN A 734 -0.61 1.95 16.21
N VAL A 735 -0.79 0.70 16.61
CA VAL A 735 -1.21 -0.39 15.72
C VAL A 735 -2.30 -1.23 16.39
N VAL A 736 -3.30 -1.64 15.62
CA VAL A 736 -4.39 -2.50 16.08
C VAL A 736 -4.51 -3.66 15.09
N VAL A 737 -4.09 -4.86 15.48
CA VAL A 737 -4.30 -6.06 14.68
C VAL A 737 -5.78 -6.46 14.77
N THR A 738 -6.43 -6.62 13.62
CA THR A 738 -7.85 -7.00 13.52
C THR A 738 -8.05 -8.24 12.63
N THR A 739 -9.30 -8.65 12.47
CA THR A 739 -9.72 -9.88 11.80
C THR A 739 -10.65 -9.56 10.63
N ALA A 740 -10.37 -10.12 9.44
CA ALA A 740 -11.25 -10.03 8.27
C ALA A 740 -12.32 -11.15 8.30
N PHE A 741 -12.94 -11.36 9.46
CA PHE A 741 -13.90 -12.42 9.77
C PHE A 741 -13.35 -13.86 9.56
N GLU A 742 -12.10 -14.13 9.95
CA GLU A 742 -11.55 -15.49 10.00
C GLU A 742 -12.26 -16.39 11.03
N SER A 743 -12.00 -17.68 10.96
CA SER A 743 -12.35 -18.67 11.98
C SER A 743 -11.44 -18.55 13.21
N GLY A 744 -11.67 -19.41 14.22
CA GLY A 744 -10.82 -19.48 15.41
C GLY A 744 -9.33 -19.76 15.13
N VAL A 745 -8.97 -20.26 13.94
CA VAL A 745 -7.55 -20.43 13.54
C VAL A 745 -6.93 -19.07 13.20
N GLY A 746 -7.47 -18.33 12.24
CA GLY A 746 -6.97 -16.99 11.90
C GLY A 746 -7.06 -16.00 13.06
N VAL A 747 -8.16 -16.03 13.84
CA VAL A 747 -8.33 -15.20 15.04
C VAL A 747 -7.24 -15.49 16.10
N ALA A 748 -6.90 -16.76 16.33
CA ALA A 748 -5.82 -17.12 17.26
C ALA A 748 -4.45 -16.65 16.76
N THR A 749 -4.19 -16.70 15.44
CA THR A 749 -2.95 -16.15 14.86
C THR A 749 -2.89 -14.63 15.01
N CYS A 750 -3.96 -13.89 14.70
CA CYS A 750 -4.02 -12.44 14.89
C CYS A 750 -3.81 -12.04 16.36
N ALA A 751 -4.38 -12.79 17.31
CA ALA A 751 -4.15 -12.56 18.74
C ALA A 751 -2.69 -12.83 19.16
N ASN A 752 -2.04 -13.88 18.64
CA ASN A 752 -0.62 -14.13 18.91
C ASN A 752 0.28 -13.05 18.29
N LEU A 753 -0.07 -12.55 17.10
CA LEU A 753 0.63 -11.42 16.47
C LEU A 753 0.49 -10.14 17.31
N ALA A 754 -0.72 -9.83 17.79
CA ALA A 754 -0.96 -8.69 18.68
C ALA A 754 -0.13 -8.78 19.96
N ALA A 755 -0.16 -9.93 20.66
CA ALA A 755 0.64 -10.15 21.87
C ALA A 755 2.14 -9.94 21.65
N ALA A 756 2.69 -10.49 20.55
CA ALA A 756 4.08 -10.29 20.18
C ALA A 756 4.39 -8.82 19.84
N MET A 757 3.49 -8.16 19.12
CA MET A 757 3.62 -6.73 18.80
C MET A 757 3.60 -5.87 20.08
N ASP A 758 2.69 -6.10 21.02
CA ASP A 758 2.58 -5.26 22.21
C ASP A 758 3.75 -5.47 23.18
N ALA A 759 4.19 -6.71 23.38
CA ALA A 759 5.41 -7.00 24.14
C ALA A 759 6.65 -6.34 23.50
N ALA A 760 6.78 -6.38 22.16
CA ALA A 760 7.86 -5.68 21.46
C ALA A 760 7.78 -4.14 21.58
N ALA A 761 6.59 -3.56 21.72
CA ALA A 761 6.43 -2.13 22.01
C ALA A 761 6.87 -1.79 23.45
N VAL A 762 6.54 -2.64 24.42
CA VAL A 762 7.01 -2.49 25.82
C VAL A 762 8.53 -2.61 25.89
N ASP A 763 9.15 -3.59 25.23
CA ASP A 763 10.61 -3.79 25.19
C ASP A 763 11.36 -2.72 24.35
N ALA A 764 10.66 -1.99 23.48
CA ALA A 764 11.16 -0.78 22.83
C ALA A 764 11.11 0.43 23.79
N ALA A 765 9.96 0.65 24.44
CA ALA A 765 9.79 1.75 25.39
C ALA A 765 10.68 1.62 26.64
N ALA A 766 10.93 0.39 27.12
CA ALA A 766 11.86 0.12 28.20
C ALA A 766 13.32 0.41 27.79
N ALA A 767 13.71 0.04 26.56
CA ALA A 767 15.05 0.32 26.05
C ALA A 767 15.30 1.83 25.86
N ALA A 768 14.33 2.57 25.32
CA ALA A 768 14.42 4.03 25.19
C ALA A 768 14.62 4.73 26.55
N ARG A 769 13.88 4.30 27.58
CA ARG A 769 14.08 4.78 28.97
C ARG A 769 15.47 4.42 29.51
N ALA A 770 15.96 3.21 29.25
CA ALA A 770 17.29 2.79 29.67
C ALA A 770 18.41 3.56 28.94
N GLU A 771 18.21 3.96 27.68
CA GLU A 771 19.13 4.81 26.94
C GLU A 771 19.14 6.26 27.46
N ASP A 772 17.97 6.83 27.76
CA ASP A 772 17.85 8.14 28.44
C ASP A 772 18.49 8.10 29.85
N ASP A 773 18.28 7.04 30.63
CA ASP A 773 18.90 6.86 31.96
C ASP A 773 20.43 6.65 31.86
N ALA A 774 20.90 5.91 30.85
CA ALA A 774 22.33 5.73 30.58
C ALA A 774 22.99 7.05 30.14
N ARG A 775 22.32 7.82 29.28
CA ARG A 775 22.75 9.18 28.88
C ARG A 775 22.79 10.12 30.08
N ALA A 776 21.75 10.11 30.92
CA ALA A 776 21.71 10.88 32.16
C ALA A 776 22.74 10.40 33.20
N ARG A 777 23.21 9.14 33.15
CA ARG A 777 24.36 8.67 33.94
C ARG A 777 25.70 9.14 33.35
N ALA A 778 25.88 9.06 32.04
CA ALA A 778 27.09 9.58 31.37
C ALA A 778 27.25 11.10 31.59
N GLU A 779 26.16 11.86 31.54
CA GLU A 779 26.15 13.29 31.87
C GLU A 779 26.51 13.54 33.35
N ARG A 780 26.04 12.71 34.30
CA ARG A 780 26.44 12.82 35.72
C ARG A 780 27.91 12.49 35.96
N ILE A 781 28.44 11.45 35.31
CA ILE A 781 29.88 11.11 35.37
C ILE A 781 30.73 12.22 34.72
N GLY A 782 30.21 12.87 33.66
CA GLY A 782 30.84 14.05 33.05
C GLY A 782 30.83 15.29 33.95
N ILE A 783 29.85 15.43 34.85
CA ILE A 783 29.79 16.49 35.85
C ILE A 783 30.76 16.20 37.01
N GLU A 784 30.75 14.98 37.57
CA GLU A 784 31.67 14.56 38.64
C GLU A 784 33.15 14.55 38.20
N ALA A 785 33.43 14.52 36.89
CA ALA A 785 34.77 14.68 36.33
C ALA A 785 35.20 16.15 36.12
N ASN A 786 34.32 17.12 36.37
CA ASN A 786 34.49 18.52 35.98
C ASN A 786 34.17 19.51 37.13
N ASP A 787 34.35 19.10 38.38
CA ASP A 787 34.40 19.98 39.56
C ASP A 787 35.65 20.89 39.48
N GLY A 788 35.54 21.99 38.75
CA GLY A 788 36.67 22.87 38.39
C GLY A 788 36.23 24.24 37.85
N ASP A 789 35.49 24.98 38.67
CA ASP A 789 35.04 26.39 38.53
C ASP A 789 33.97 26.75 37.46
N ASP A 790 33.22 27.81 37.81
CA ASP A 790 32.29 28.68 37.05
C ASP A 790 31.01 28.11 36.37
N ASP A 791 29.91 28.15 37.13
CA ASP A 791 28.57 28.68 36.79
C ASP A 791 27.99 28.49 35.36
N ALA A 792 27.35 27.33 35.13
CA ALA A 792 26.25 27.20 34.16
C ALA A 792 25.23 26.12 34.56
N VAL A 793 23.97 26.51 34.88
CA VAL A 793 22.91 25.57 35.32
C VAL A 793 22.02 25.11 34.15
N PRO A 794 21.96 23.80 33.79
CA PRO A 794 21.08 23.29 32.74
C PRO A 794 19.70 22.90 33.30
N PHE A 795 18.66 23.70 33.01
CA PHE A 795 17.32 23.49 33.57
C PHE A 795 16.49 22.45 32.78
N ARG A 796 16.57 21.16 33.16
CA ARG A 796 15.66 20.11 32.65
C ARG A 796 14.36 20.05 33.44
N ALA A 797 13.25 20.52 32.85
CA ALA A 797 11.94 20.51 33.49
C ALA A 797 11.21 19.16 33.34
N SER A 798 10.88 18.51 34.46
CA SER A 798 10.03 17.31 34.49
C SER A 798 8.53 17.65 34.31
N ARG A 799 7.71 16.62 34.02
CA ARG A 799 6.25 16.77 33.82
C ARG A 799 5.53 17.37 35.04
N GLU A 800 6.03 17.16 36.26
CA GLU A 800 5.48 17.79 37.48
C GLU A 800 5.82 19.28 37.61
N ALA A 801 7.02 19.71 37.21
CA ALA A 801 7.40 21.12 37.26
C ALA A 801 6.45 21.98 36.41
N ARG A 802 5.95 21.42 35.31
CA ARG A 802 4.96 22.03 34.42
C ARG A 802 3.61 22.33 35.10
N MET A 803 3.17 21.48 36.05
CA MET A 803 1.95 21.76 36.83
C MET A 803 2.19 22.73 37.99
N ARG A 804 3.38 22.75 38.60
CA ARG A 804 3.69 23.73 39.67
C ARG A 804 3.82 25.16 39.13
N LEU A 805 4.34 25.34 37.91
CA LEU A 805 4.52 26.66 37.29
C LEU A 805 3.20 27.40 37.01
N MET A 806 2.09 26.69 36.81
CA MET A 806 0.76 27.30 36.57
C MET A 806 0.13 27.94 37.82
N ASN A 807 0.71 27.74 39.01
CA ASN A 807 0.15 28.20 40.30
C ASN A 807 1.04 29.22 41.06
N SER A 808 2.06 29.83 40.42
CA SER A 808 2.92 30.83 41.09
C SER A 808 3.16 32.13 40.33
N ILE A 809 2.49 32.37 39.20
CA ILE A 809 2.55 33.64 38.46
C ILE A 809 1.45 34.59 38.99
N ASP A 810 1.66 35.09 40.21
CA ASP A 810 0.72 36.02 40.88
C ASP A 810 1.42 37.10 41.74
N ARG A 811 2.76 37.04 41.85
CA ARG A 811 3.60 38.04 42.58
C ARG A 811 4.97 38.16 41.92
N GLY A 812 5.26 39.30 41.27
CA GLY A 812 6.56 39.58 40.66
C GLY A 812 7.27 40.78 41.29
N THR A 813 8.60 40.81 41.21
CA THR A 813 9.44 41.98 41.57
C THR A 813 10.87 41.89 40.99
N PHE A 814 11.33 43.00 40.39
CA PHE A 814 12.69 43.59 40.40
C PHE A 814 13.92 42.98 39.66
N GLU A 815 14.28 43.67 38.57
CA GLU A 815 15.57 44.38 38.25
C GLU A 815 16.95 43.68 38.00
N PRO A 816 17.91 44.35 37.28
CA PRO A 816 19.12 43.74 36.68
C PRO A 816 20.48 44.38 37.07
N SER A 817 21.60 43.91 36.49
CA SER A 817 22.94 44.55 36.53
C SER A 817 23.80 44.27 35.27
N VAL A 818 25.04 44.83 35.17
CA VAL A 818 25.67 45.26 33.89
C VAL A 818 27.20 45.00 33.75
N GLY A 819 27.69 44.72 32.52
CA GLY A 819 29.09 44.96 32.04
C GLY A 819 29.88 43.73 31.52
N SER A 820 31.01 43.81 30.77
CA SER A 820 31.59 44.88 29.91
C SER A 820 32.91 44.45 29.17
N ASN A 821 33.11 44.83 27.88
CA ASN A 821 34.38 45.00 27.10
C ASN A 821 35.37 43.79 26.93
N GLY A 822 36.32 43.72 25.95
CA GLY A 822 36.66 44.52 24.73
C GLY A 822 38.09 44.21 24.14
N ASP A 823 38.37 44.61 22.86
CA ASP A 823 39.69 44.72 22.12
C ASP A 823 40.63 43.47 21.91
N ASP A 824 41.71 43.41 21.09
CA ASP A 824 42.24 43.94 19.76
C ASP A 824 43.52 43.08 19.47
N GLY A 825 44.09 42.79 18.28
CA GLY A 825 43.85 43.02 16.85
C GLY A 825 45.15 42.81 16.03
N ARG A 826 45.18 43.22 14.73
CA ARG A 826 46.40 43.51 13.89
C ARG A 826 47.32 42.33 13.45
N THR A 827 48.15 42.35 12.38
CA THR A 827 48.31 43.13 11.11
C THR A 827 49.32 42.44 10.14
N GLU A 828 49.22 42.72 8.81
CA GLU A 828 50.33 42.78 7.80
C GLU A 828 51.10 41.48 7.36
N SER A 829 51.71 41.34 6.16
CA SER A 829 51.62 42.08 4.86
C SER A 829 52.30 41.39 3.63
N SER A 830 51.91 41.82 2.41
CA SER A 830 52.74 42.06 1.19
C SER A 830 53.09 41.00 0.09
N PHE A 831 52.75 41.37 -1.18
CA PHE A 831 53.46 41.23 -2.49
C PHE A 831 53.81 39.84 -3.13
N TRP A 832 53.90 39.65 -4.47
CA TRP A 832 53.74 40.46 -5.72
C TRP A 832 53.25 39.58 -6.92
N GLU A 833 52.72 40.22 -7.99
CA GLU A 833 52.67 39.88 -9.45
C GLU A 833 52.60 38.41 -10.01
N GLU A 834 51.62 38.12 -10.89
CA GLU A 834 51.77 38.18 -12.38
C GLU A 834 50.38 38.08 -13.10
N ASP A 835 50.31 37.94 -14.44
CA ASP A 835 49.24 38.52 -15.31
C ASP A 835 48.45 37.55 -16.26
N GLU A 836 47.47 38.14 -16.96
CA GLU A 836 46.76 37.76 -18.20
C GLU A 836 45.56 36.77 -18.23
N SER A 837 44.43 37.33 -18.70
CA SER A 837 43.54 36.85 -19.79
C SER A 837 42.09 36.37 -19.51
N GLU A 838 41.20 36.89 -20.36
CA GLU A 838 39.84 36.46 -20.75
C GLU A 838 38.83 35.88 -19.73
N ARG A 839 37.75 36.65 -19.45
CA ARG A 839 36.35 36.20 -19.63
C ARG A 839 35.29 37.31 -19.50
N SER A 840 34.14 37.07 -20.14
CA SER A 840 32.98 37.98 -20.22
C SER A 840 32.40 38.39 -18.85
N PRO A 841 31.73 39.57 -18.75
CA PRO A 841 31.21 40.09 -17.48
C PRO A 841 30.14 39.17 -16.88
N ARG A 842 30.52 38.44 -15.82
CA ARG A 842 29.58 37.73 -14.93
C ARG A 842 29.14 38.67 -13.82
N ALA A 843 27.84 38.78 -13.59
CA ALA A 843 27.30 39.47 -12.42
C ALA A 843 27.76 38.76 -11.13
N SER A 844 28.54 39.45 -10.29
CA SER A 844 29.05 38.93 -9.03
C SER A 844 28.04 39.20 -7.92
N LEU A 845 27.22 38.20 -7.57
CA LEU A 845 26.39 38.23 -6.37
C LEU A 845 27.30 38.17 -5.14
N ARG A 846 27.54 39.33 -4.52
CA ARG A 846 28.18 39.42 -3.20
C ARG A 846 27.14 39.11 -2.10
N ALA A 847 27.63 38.72 -0.92
CA ALA A 847 26.84 38.07 0.12
C ALA A 847 25.53 38.78 0.49
N MET A 848 24.43 38.01 0.56
CA MET A 848 23.10 38.53 0.90
C MET A 848 22.89 38.53 2.42
N ARG A 849 22.46 39.67 2.98
CA ARG A 849 22.06 39.77 4.39
C ARG A 849 20.61 39.31 4.54
N HIS A 850 20.35 38.30 5.37
CA HIS A 850 19.02 37.66 5.48
C HIS A 850 17.89 38.60 5.95
N GLY A 851 16.66 38.31 5.53
CA GLY A 851 15.56 39.29 5.40
C GLY A 851 14.74 39.56 6.66
N LEU A 852 15.39 39.90 7.77
CA LEU A 852 14.72 40.17 9.06
C LEU A 852 15.34 41.34 9.84
N GLY A 853 16.05 42.27 9.16
CA GLY A 853 16.80 43.36 9.82
C GLY A 853 17.95 42.84 10.70
N THR A 854 18.47 41.65 10.39
CA THR A 854 19.08 40.74 11.38
C THR A 854 20.56 40.96 11.68
N GLY A 855 21.17 42.05 11.22
CA GLY A 855 22.62 42.32 11.32
C GLY A 855 23.20 42.46 12.74
N ALA A 856 22.38 42.31 13.78
CA ALA A 856 22.75 42.35 15.20
C ALA A 856 22.31 41.10 15.99
N TRP A 857 21.87 40.03 15.32
CA TRP A 857 21.11 38.93 15.96
C TRP A 857 21.62 37.50 15.71
N LEU A 858 22.60 37.33 14.82
CA LEU A 858 23.34 36.09 14.54
C LEU A 858 24.80 36.45 14.21
N ASP A 859 25.72 35.52 14.51
CA ASP A 859 27.15 35.77 14.65
C ASP A 859 27.93 35.83 13.32
N GLY A 860 27.50 36.73 12.42
CA GLY A 860 28.28 37.17 11.24
C GLY A 860 28.20 36.30 9.98
N ASP A 861 27.60 35.11 10.04
CA ASP A 861 27.54 34.18 8.89
C ASP A 861 26.88 34.78 7.64
N ALA A 862 27.66 34.85 6.56
CA ALA A 862 27.28 35.43 5.28
C ALA A 862 27.44 34.41 4.15
N THR A 863 26.33 34.00 3.52
CA THR A 863 26.32 33.01 2.44
C THR A 863 26.14 33.64 1.06
N ILE A 864 26.90 33.14 0.08
CA ILE A 864 26.77 33.51 -1.35
C ILE A 864 25.99 32.40 -2.07
N PRO A 865 24.92 32.72 -2.83
CA PRO A 865 24.20 31.73 -3.62
C PRO A 865 24.98 31.36 -4.90
N PRO A 866 25.27 30.08 -5.18
CA PRO A 866 25.77 29.66 -6.48
C PRO A 866 24.66 29.70 -7.54
N ALA A 867 25.01 30.02 -8.78
CA ALA A 867 24.05 30.07 -9.88
C ALA A 867 23.68 28.66 -10.37
N ALA A 868 22.50 28.17 -9.97
CA ALA A 868 21.95 26.88 -10.41
C ALA A 868 21.06 27.05 -11.67
N PRO A 869 21.17 26.16 -12.68
CA PRO A 869 20.24 26.11 -13.80
C PRO A 869 18.90 25.49 -13.39
N LEU A 870 17.83 25.92 -14.06
CA LEU A 870 16.46 25.42 -13.85
C LEU A 870 16.24 24.08 -14.57
N ALA A 871 15.50 23.16 -13.95
CA ALA A 871 15.12 21.86 -14.52
C ALA A 871 13.60 21.67 -14.59
N SER A 872 13.11 20.95 -15.60
CA SER A 872 11.70 20.62 -15.75
C SER A 872 11.30 19.41 -14.89
N LEU A 873 10.16 19.51 -14.21
CA LEU A 873 9.57 18.45 -13.39
C LEU A 873 8.39 17.77 -14.12
N PRO A 874 8.07 16.50 -13.80
CA PRO A 874 6.85 15.86 -14.27
C PRO A 874 5.61 16.71 -13.92
N GLY A 875 4.72 16.93 -14.90
CA GLY A 875 3.57 17.82 -14.75
C GLY A 875 3.82 19.30 -15.09
N GLY A 876 4.96 19.65 -15.69
CA GLY A 876 5.18 20.97 -16.30
C GLY A 876 5.65 22.08 -15.36
N GLY A 877 5.87 21.77 -14.08
CA GLY A 877 6.54 22.70 -13.15
C GLY A 877 8.04 22.82 -13.43
N VAL A 878 8.64 23.91 -12.98
CA VAL A 878 10.09 24.14 -13.03
C VAL A 878 10.67 24.12 -11.62
N GLY A 879 11.69 23.30 -11.39
CA GLY A 879 12.34 23.10 -10.09
C GLY A 879 13.83 23.45 -10.08
N VAL A 880 14.37 23.52 -8.87
CA VAL A 880 15.82 23.71 -8.59
C VAL A 880 16.33 22.46 -7.87
N ASP A 881 17.32 21.80 -8.44
CA ASP A 881 18.00 20.65 -7.81
C ASP A 881 19.11 21.14 -6.86
N LEU A 882 19.00 20.77 -5.58
CA LEU A 882 19.97 21.08 -4.53
C LEU A 882 20.94 19.92 -4.25
N GLY A 883 20.72 18.74 -4.83
CA GLY A 883 21.48 17.51 -4.54
C GLY A 883 22.84 17.41 -5.26
N ALA A 884 23.03 18.16 -6.35
CA ALA A 884 24.18 18.04 -7.24
C ALA A 884 25.46 18.83 -6.81
N LEU A 885 25.53 19.31 -5.57
CA LEU A 885 26.58 20.23 -5.11
C LEU A 885 27.82 19.50 -4.53
N PRO A 886 29.05 19.82 -5.01
CA PRO A 886 30.30 19.41 -4.35
C PRO A 886 30.41 20.01 -2.94
N ARG A 887 31.01 19.28 -2.00
CA ARG A 887 31.02 19.64 -0.56
C ARG A 887 32.20 20.52 -0.11
N ASP A 888 33.24 20.64 -0.92
CA ASP A 888 34.58 21.00 -0.43
C ASP A 888 35.10 22.31 -1.07
N LEU A 889 34.80 23.48 -0.46
CA LEU A 889 35.45 24.76 -0.81
C LEU A 889 35.41 25.76 0.36
N VAL A 890 36.48 26.54 0.55
CA VAL A 890 36.66 27.52 1.65
C VAL A 890 37.37 28.78 1.14
N VAL A 891 36.81 29.98 1.37
CA VAL A 891 37.45 31.30 1.15
C VAL A 891 36.99 32.31 2.23
N SER A 892 37.79 33.34 2.50
CA SER A 892 37.76 34.25 3.65
C SER A 892 36.95 35.55 3.50
N ASN A 893 36.76 36.26 4.63
CA ASN A 893 36.13 37.58 4.73
C ASN A 893 37.13 38.74 4.53
N GLU A 894 36.78 39.69 3.65
CA GLU A 894 37.23 41.10 3.74
C GLU A 894 36.06 42.05 3.40
N THR A 895 35.94 43.16 4.15
CA THR A 895 34.87 44.15 3.94
C THR A 895 35.44 45.57 3.83
N ALA A 896 35.13 46.25 2.71
CA ALA A 896 35.42 47.67 2.57
C ALA A 896 34.43 48.52 3.39
N LYS A 897 34.93 49.45 4.21
CA LYS A 897 34.10 50.38 4.98
C LYS A 897 33.63 51.55 4.12
N VAL A 898 32.33 51.79 4.11
CA VAL A 898 31.70 53.10 3.84
C VAL A 898 30.85 53.44 5.06
N GLY A 899 30.90 54.67 5.56
CA GLY A 899 30.38 55.02 6.88
C GLY A 899 29.07 55.81 6.89
N GLY A 900 28.31 55.68 7.99
CA GLY A 900 27.50 56.79 8.50
C GLY A 900 26.01 56.85 8.15
N ALA A 901 25.27 55.74 8.25
CA ALA A 901 23.80 55.76 8.35
C ALA A 901 23.27 54.56 9.15
N SER A 902 22.02 54.63 9.63
CA SER A 902 21.35 53.59 10.43
C SER A 902 20.93 52.35 9.61
N SER A 903 20.44 51.31 10.29
CA SER A 903 20.54 49.91 9.88
C SER A 903 19.53 49.42 8.82
N ALA A 904 19.63 49.91 7.58
CA ALA A 904 19.09 49.25 6.38
C ALA A 904 19.98 49.51 5.16
N GLY A 905 21.11 48.81 5.06
CA GLY A 905 22.22 49.11 4.13
C GLY A 905 21.97 48.85 2.62
N TRP A 906 20.75 49.04 2.13
CA TRP A 906 20.37 48.93 0.71
C TRP A 906 19.40 50.04 0.22
N GLY A 907 18.86 50.88 1.10
CA GLY A 907 17.88 51.90 0.71
C GLY A 907 17.66 53.01 1.74
N VAL A 908 16.91 54.03 1.34
CA VAL A 908 16.58 55.24 2.11
C VAL A 908 15.10 55.23 2.48
N GLU A 909 14.78 55.63 3.71
CA GLU A 909 13.40 55.77 4.19
C GLU A 909 12.76 57.06 3.64
N SER A 910 11.55 56.96 3.06
CA SER A 910 10.75 58.11 2.62
C SER A 910 9.26 57.88 2.89
N TRP A 911 8.48 58.96 2.78
CA TRP A 911 7.08 59.02 3.18
C TRP A 911 6.23 59.64 2.07
N HIS A 912 5.07 59.03 1.77
CA HIS A 912 4.21 59.41 0.65
C HIS A 912 2.74 59.48 1.08
N GLU A 913 2.14 60.65 0.89
CA GLU A 913 0.71 60.88 1.16
C GLU A 913 -0.13 60.54 -0.08
N VAL A 914 -1.10 59.65 0.11
CA VAL A 914 -2.07 59.21 -0.90
C VAL A 914 -3.48 59.49 -0.40
N ARG A 915 -4.36 59.98 -1.28
CA ARG A 915 -5.78 60.22 -0.96
C ARG A 915 -6.65 59.52 -1.99
N THR A 916 -7.45 58.56 -1.54
CA THR A 916 -8.48 57.92 -2.37
C THR A 916 -9.88 58.29 -1.87
N ARG A 917 -10.92 57.68 -2.44
CA ARG A 917 -12.31 57.92 -2.01
C ARG A 917 -12.57 57.43 -0.59
N SER A 918 -11.82 56.43 -0.12
CA SER A 918 -12.03 55.75 1.16
C SER A 918 -11.24 56.37 2.33
N GLY A 919 -10.32 57.30 2.05
CA GLY A 919 -9.54 58.00 3.07
C GLY A 919 -8.18 58.50 2.60
N ALA A 920 -7.38 58.96 3.56
CA ALA A 920 -5.98 59.33 3.38
C ALA A 920 -5.07 58.24 3.95
N TYR A 921 -3.98 57.96 3.26
CA TYR A 921 -3.00 56.93 3.57
C TYR A 921 -1.61 57.57 3.58
N SER A 922 -0.89 57.44 4.68
CA SER A 922 0.50 57.88 4.81
C SER A 922 1.38 56.63 4.72
N PHE A 923 2.05 56.44 3.58
CA PHE A 923 2.89 55.27 3.32
C PHE A 923 4.35 55.54 3.65
N ARG A 924 4.91 54.76 4.58
CA ARG A 924 6.37 54.62 4.75
C ARG A 924 6.90 53.63 3.71
N VAL A 925 8.00 54.01 3.04
CA VAL A 925 8.69 53.16 2.07
C VAL A 925 10.21 53.18 2.26
N LEU A 926 10.86 52.06 1.93
CA LEU A 926 12.32 51.93 1.82
C LEU A 926 12.69 51.83 0.33
N ASP A 927 13.38 52.84 -0.21
CA ASP A 927 13.72 52.96 -1.64
C ASP A 927 15.24 52.85 -1.86
N SER A 928 15.68 51.94 -2.73
CA SER A 928 17.10 51.79 -3.08
C SER A 928 17.67 52.96 -3.90
N GLY A 929 16.81 53.82 -4.45
CA GLY A 929 17.17 54.78 -5.47
C GLY A 929 17.46 54.14 -6.83
N ILE A 930 17.88 54.96 -7.79
CA ILE A 930 18.24 54.52 -9.15
C ILE A 930 19.68 53.97 -9.14
N PRO A 931 19.94 52.76 -9.67
CA PRO A 931 21.30 52.21 -9.73
C PRO A 931 22.27 53.08 -10.52
N THR A 932 23.39 53.48 -9.90
CA THR A 932 24.45 54.25 -10.55
C THR A 932 25.23 53.38 -11.53
N ARG A 933 24.92 53.46 -12.82
CA ARG A 933 25.81 52.91 -13.87
C ARG A 933 27.08 53.76 -13.97
N PRO A 934 28.28 53.15 -13.97
CA PRO A 934 29.44 53.78 -14.58
C PRO A 934 29.27 53.81 -16.10
N ASP A 935 29.63 54.94 -16.70
CA ASP A 935 29.92 55.18 -18.13
C ASP A 935 28.91 54.69 -19.19
N SER A 936 27.93 55.54 -19.53
CA SER A 936 27.42 55.64 -20.92
C SER A 936 26.66 56.96 -21.19
N ASP A 937 27.27 57.89 -21.93
CA ASP A 937 26.53 58.98 -22.61
C ASP A 937 25.77 58.41 -23.82
N SER A 938 24.50 58.02 -23.65
CA SER A 938 23.62 57.65 -24.79
C SER A 938 22.12 57.66 -24.44
N ASP A 939 21.39 58.53 -25.14
CA ASP A 939 19.92 58.58 -25.36
C ASP A 939 18.91 58.41 -24.21
N ALA A 940 17.83 59.19 -24.29
CA ALA A 940 16.73 59.23 -23.33
C ALA A 940 15.73 58.06 -23.47
N GLY A 941 16.21 56.83 -23.28
CA GLY A 941 15.36 55.65 -23.11
C GLY A 941 14.57 55.71 -21.79
N LEU A 942 13.38 55.10 -21.74
CA LEU A 942 12.60 55.03 -20.50
C LEU A 942 13.35 54.21 -19.44
N ALA A 943 13.33 54.70 -18.19
CA ALA A 943 13.85 53.95 -17.05
C ALA A 943 13.07 52.63 -16.87
N PRO A 944 13.75 51.51 -16.58
CA PRO A 944 13.11 50.20 -16.47
C PRO A 944 12.23 50.10 -15.20
N PRO A 945 11.10 49.36 -15.23
CA PRO A 945 10.14 49.31 -14.13
C PRO A 945 10.76 48.95 -12.78
N PRO A 946 10.55 49.73 -11.70
CA PRO A 946 11.03 49.41 -10.36
C PRO A 946 10.29 48.20 -9.79
N VAL A 947 10.87 47.57 -8.76
CA VAL A 947 10.29 46.44 -8.03
C VAL A 947 9.64 46.96 -6.76
N VAL A 948 8.36 46.66 -6.56
CA VAL A 948 7.57 47.09 -5.40
C VAL A 948 7.22 45.87 -4.55
N PHE A 949 7.69 45.84 -3.31
CA PHE A 949 7.52 44.72 -2.38
C PHE A 949 6.42 44.99 -1.35
N LEU A 950 5.43 44.08 -1.25
CA LEU A 950 4.28 44.17 -0.35
C LEU A 950 4.25 42.96 0.61
N HIS A 951 4.38 43.21 1.91
CA HIS A 951 4.52 42.17 2.95
C HIS A 951 3.19 41.46 3.34
N GLY A 952 3.29 40.45 4.20
CA GLY A 952 2.16 39.73 4.80
C GLY A 952 1.63 40.39 6.09
N PHE A 953 0.53 39.86 6.63
CA PHE A 953 -0.22 40.47 7.75
C PHE A 953 0.59 40.75 9.04
N MET A 954 1.58 39.92 9.38
CA MET A 954 2.44 40.14 10.56
C MET A 954 3.78 40.82 10.22
N GLY A 955 3.91 41.41 9.03
CA GLY A 955 5.15 41.92 8.46
C GLY A 955 5.24 43.44 8.31
N GLY A 956 6.34 43.89 7.71
CA GLY A 956 6.64 45.27 7.34
C GLY A 956 7.62 45.30 6.16
N ALA A 957 8.03 46.50 5.72
CA ALA A 957 8.98 46.69 4.63
C ALA A 957 10.31 45.94 4.86
N GLU A 958 10.75 45.82 6.12
CA GLU A 958 11.99 45.14 6.52
C GLU A 958 12.01 43.62 6.24
N ASP A 959 10.86 42.96 6.05
CA ASP A 959 10.80 41.53 5.71
C ASP A 959 11.41 41.24 4.31
N TRP A 960 11.58 42.27 3.48
CA TRP A 960 12.17 42.16 2.14
C TRP A 960 13.67 42.44 2.09
N ASN A 961 14.30 42.80 3.21
CA ASN A 961 15.69 43.29 3.29
C ASN A 961 16.71 42.45 2.48
N ALA A 962 16.61 41.11 2.50
CA ALA A 962 17.52 40.24 1.74
C ALA A 962 17.30 40.30 0.24
N ILE A 963 16.04 40.19 -0.16
CA ILE A 963 15.62 40.07 -1.56
C ILE A 963 15.81 41.41 -2.24
N ALA A 964 15.45 42.51 -1.57
CA ALA A 964 15.72 43.86 -2.04
C ALA A 964 17.23 44.15 -2.13
N SER A 965 18.05 43.75 -1.14
CA SER A 965 19.52 43.88 -1.24
C SER A 965 20.11 43.13 -2.45
N ALA A 966 19.50 42.02 -2.86
CA ALA A 966 19.94 41.21 -4.00
C ALA A 966 19.44 41.71 -5.37
N VAL A 967 18.28 42.37 -5.40
CA VAL A 967 17.64 42.87 -6.64
C VAL A 967 17.99 44.34 -6.92
N ALA A 968 18.26 45.15 -5.89
CA ALA A 968 18.65 46.56 -6.00
C ALA A 968 19.79 46.84 -7.01
N PRO A 969 20.84 45.99 -7.16
CA PRO A 969 21.88 46.19 -8.17
C PRO A 969 21.39 46.08 -9.63
N GLU A 970 20.29 45.36 -9.90
CA GLU A 970 19.71 45.21 -11.25
C GLU A 970 18.49 46.13 -11.48
N ARG A 971 17.77 46.53 -10.43
CA ARG A 971 16.55 47.33 -10.55
C ARG A 971 16.25 48.09 -9.25
N ARG A 972 15.80 49.36 -9.35
CA ARG A 972 15.32 50.14 -8.20
C ARG A 972 14.26 49.33 -7.43
N CYS A 973 14.48 49.14 -6.14
CA CYS A 973 13.63 48.38 -5.24
C CYS A 973 12.95 49.32 -4.24
N VAL A 974 11.64 49.16 -4.06
CA VAL A 974 10.83 49.91 -3.10
C VAL A 974 10.05 48.92 -2.24
N ALA A 975 10.35 48.83 -0.95
CA ALA A 975 9.55 48.05 -0.01
C ALA A 975 8.57 48.97 0.72
N VAL A 976 7.30 48.58 0.80
CA VAL A 976 6.21 49.42 1.32
C VAL A 976 5.64 48.82 2.59
N ASP A 977 5.55 49.63 3.65
CA ASP A 977 4.71 49.32 4.81
C ASP A 977 3.24 49.52 4.41
N LEU A 978 2.44 48.46 4.44
CA LEU A 978 1.00 48.52 4.18
C LEU A 978 0.27 49.31 5.28
N PRO A 979 -0.93 49.88 5.02
CA PRO A 979 -1.63 50.71 6.00
C PRO A 979 -1.85 49.97 7.33
N CYS A 980 -1.68 50.67 8.45
CA CYS A 980 -1.73 50.11 9.81
C CYS A 980 -0.66 49.02 10.10
N HIS A 981 0.43 48.99 9.33
CA HIS A 981 1.63 48.17 9.60
C HIS A 981 2.87 49.06 9.51
N GLY A 982 3.96 48.59 10.12
CA GLY A 982 5.19 49.38 10.17
C GLY A 982 4.90 50.72 10.82
N ARG A 983 5.21 51.82 10.12
CA ARG A 983 4.81 53.18 10.54
C ARG A 983 3.71 53.80 9.66
N SER A 984 3.18 53.07 8.67
CA SER A 984 2.17 53.56 7.74
C SER A 984 0.80 53.75 8.39
N ARG A 985 0.18 54.91 8.16
CA ARG A 985 -1.09 55.33 8.81
C ARG A 985 -2.24 55.40 7.82
N PHE A 986 -3.46 55.18 8.29
CA PHE A 986 -4.71 55.38 7.56
C PHE A 986 -5.66 56.28 8.34
N VAL A 987 -6.31 57.21 7.65
CA VAL A 987 -7.34 58.11 8.21
C VAL A 987 -8.58 58.02 7.31
N PRO A 988 -9.73 57.51 7.83
CA PRO A 988 -10.97 57.44 7.05
C PRO A 988 -11.43 58.80 6.53
N SER A 989 -12.02 58.82 5.34
CA SER A 989 -12.69 60.00 4.81
C SER A 989 -13.96 60.31 5.61
N LEU A 990 -13.97 61.41 6.37
CA LEU A 990 -15.18 61.90 7.05
C LEU A 990 -16.33 62.07 6.04
N LYS A 991 -17.48 61.43 6.31
CA LYS A 991 -18.73 61.71 5.59
C LYS A 991 -19.03 63.21 5.67
N ARG A 992 -19.50 63.81 4.57
CA ARG A 992 -20.03 65.19 4.62
C ARG A 992 -21.24 65.21 5.55
N ALA A 993 -21.27 66.16 6.48
CA ALA A 993 -22.46 66.43 7.29
C ALA A 993 -23.64 66.77 6.34
N GLY A 994 -24.72 65.99 6.42
CA GLY A 994 -25.88 66.13 5.54
C GLY A 994 -26.88 64.97 5.63
N ASP A 995 -26.42 63.73 5.73
CA ASP A 995 -27.28 62.54 5.83
C ASP A 995 -27.63 62.21 7.29
N GLU A 996 -28.62 62.90 7.85
CA GLU A 996 -29.24 62.57 9.14
C GLU A 996 -30.25 61.42 8.98
N ASN A 997 -29.80 60.19 8.71
CA ASN A 997 -30.55 58.94 8.92
C ASN A 997 -29.62 57.72 8.68
N ASP A 998 -29.07 57.14 9.74
CA ASP A 998 -28.78 55.69 9.86
C ASP A 998 -28.59 55.37 11.35
N ASP A 999 -28.91 54.13 11.76
CA ASP A 999 -29.02 53.73 13.17
C ASP A 999 -27.65 53.39 13.80
N GLU A 1000 -27.50 53.57 15.12
CA GLU A 1000 -26.24 53.32 15.84
C GLU A 1000 -25.99 51.82 16.10
N THR A 1001 -26.00 50.97 15.06
CA THR A 1001 -25.50 49.59 15.17
C THR A 1001 -24.88 49.02 13.88
N THR A 1002 -23.59 48.64 13.98
CA THR A 1002 -22.80 47.79 13.06
C THR A 1002 -22.36 48.37 11.70
N GLY A 1003 -21.14 48.03 11.27
CA GLY A 1003 -20.75 48.02 9.85
C GLY A 1003 -19.57 48.93 9.42
N HIS A 1004 -19.78 50.24 9.42
CA HIS A 1004 -19.14 51.12 8.42
C HIS A 1004 -17.70 51.61 8.64
N HIS A 1005 -17.04 51.28 9.75
CA HIS A 1005 -15.70 51.85 10.05
C HIS A 1005 -14.52 51.19 9.32
N HIS A 1006 -14.74 50.16 8.50
CA HIS A 1006 -13.67 49.34 7.90
C HIS A 1006 -13.49 49.47 6.38
N GLU A 1007 -14.33 50.24 5.67
CA GLU A 1007 -14.38 50.22 4.19
C GLU A 1007 -13.04 50.57 3.52
N GLY A 1008 -12.29 51.52 4.07
CA GLY A 1008 -10.95 51.91 3.59
C GLY A 1008 -9.79 50.96 3.94
N LEU A 1009 -10.02 49.94 4.77
CA LEU A 1009 -9.06 48.86 5.04
C LEU A 1009 -9.42 47.55 4.32
N SER A 1010 -10.35 47.58 3.37
CA SER A 1010 -10.61 46.45 2.46
C SER A 1010 -9.41 46.16 1.54
N VAL A 1011 -9.30 44.94 1.02
CA VAL A 1011 -8.25 44.58 0.03
C VAL A 1011 -8.36 45.47 -1.21
N GLU A 1012 -9.59 45.84 -1.57
CA GLU A 1012 -9.97 46.72 -2.66
C GLU A 1012 -9.48 48.16 -2.44
N ALA A 1013 -9.76 48.76 -1.28
CA ALA A 1013 -9.35 50.14 -0.99
C ALA A 1013 -7.82 50.28 -0.79
N VAL A 1014 -7.20 49.30 -0.14
CA VAL A 1014 -5.74 49.24 0.00
C VAL A 1014 -5.06 49.03 -1.36
N ALA A 1015 -5.68 48.27 -2.28
CA ALA A 1015 -5.18 48.11 -3.65
C ALA A 1015 -5.31 49.40 -4.49
N GLU A 1016 -6.41 50.16 -4.35
CA GLU A 1016 -6.54 51.51 -4.94
C GLU A 1016 -5.42 52.44 -4.43
N ALA A 1017 -5.22 52.49 -3.10
CA ALA A 1017 -4.20 53.34 -2.48
C ALA A 1017 -2.76 52.96 -2.89
N VAL A 1018 -2.45 51.66 -2.99
CA VAL A 1018 -1.15 51.19 -3.48
C VAL A 1018 -0.98 51.47 -4.98
N ALA A 1019 -2.02 51.37 -5.81
CA ALA A 1019 -1.94 51.75 -7.21
C ALA A 1019 -1.67 53.25 -7.42
N VAL A 1020 -2.29 54.12 -6.60
CA VAL A 1020 -2.01 55.57 -6.60
C VAL A 1020 -0.59 55.86 -6.09
N LEU A 1021 -0.14 55.21 -5.01
CA LEU A 1021 1.26 55.29 -4.54
C LEU A 1021 2.25 54.98 -5.68
N ILE A 1022 2.00 53.89 -6.41
CA ILE A 1022 2.87 53.46 -7.50
C ILE A 1022 2.84 54.48 -8.65
N THR A 1023 1.66 54.92 -9.09
CA THR A 1023 1.52 55.76 -10.29
C THR A 1023 1.88 57.23 -10.06
N GLU A 1024 1.58 57.81 -8.89
CA GLU A 1024 1.85 59.22 -8.59
C GLU A 1024 3.22 59.47 -7.94
N HIS A 1025 3.77 58.51 -7.18
CA HIS A 1025 5.01 58.72 -6.41
C HIS A 1025 6.17 57.80 -6.80
N VAL A 1026 5.93 56.52 -7.07
CA VAL A 1026 7.02 55.58 -7.47
C VAL A 1026 7.37 55.73 -8.96
N CYS A 1027 6.38 55.91 -9.83
CA CYS A 1027 6.48 55.94 -11.29
C CYS A 1027 5.83 57.19 -11.97
N PRO A 1028 6.08 58.44 -11.52
CA PRO A 1028 5.34 59.67 -11.93
C PRO A 1028 5.45 60.11 -13.41
N GLY A 1029 6.05 59.31 -14.29
CA GLY A 1029 6.31 59.66 -15.70
C GLY A 1029 5.22 59.17 -16.66
N ARG A 1030 4.67 60.07 -17.49
CA ARG A 1030 3.80 59.69 -18.62
C ARG A 1030 4.55 58.75 -19.57
N GLY A 1031 4.16 57.48 -19.57
CA GLY A 1031 4.78 56.41 -20.36
C GLY A 1031 5.46 55.32 -19.53
N SER A 1032 5.58 55.47 -18.20
CA SER A 1032 6.07 54.40 -17.34
C SER A 1032 5.16 53.17 -17.42
N LYS A 1033 5.75 51.97 -17.48
CA LYS A 1033 5.06 50.67 -17.63
C LYS A 1033 4.54 50.09 -16.29
N GLY A 1034 4.26 50.93 -15.30
CA GLY A 1034 3.98 50.48 -13.93
C GLY A 1034 5.23 49.97 -13.19
N ALA A 1035 5.05 49.07 -12.23
CA ALA A 1035 6.10 48.46 -11.41
C ALA A 1035 5.96 46.93 -11.33
N VAL A 1036 7.06 46.22 -11.05
CA VAL A 1036 7.04 44.77 -10.80
C VAL A 1036 6.55 44.52 -9.38
N LEU A 1037 5.32 44.03 -9.23
CA LEU A 1037 4.69 43.85 -7.92
C LEU A 1037 5.05 42.48 -7.33
N VAL A 1038 5.82 42.48 -6.25
CA VAL A 1038 6.19 41.28 -5.49
C VAL A 1038 5.42 41.27 -4.17
N GLY A 1039 4.39 40.44 -4.09
CA GLY A 1039 3.50 40.40 -2.92
C GLY A 1039 3.61 39.09 -2.15
N TYR A 1040 3.64 39.15 -0.82
CA TYR A 1040 3.57 37.99 0.06
C TYR A 1040 2.23 37.87 0.80
N SER A 1041 1.55 36.72 0.70
CA SER A 1041 0.35 36.34 1.45
C SER A 1041 -0.77 37.39 1.42
N MET A 1042 -0.80 38.35 2.36
CA MET A 1042 -1.72 39.49 2.29
C MET A 1042 -1.34 40.48 1.17
N GLY A 1043 -0.08 40.90 1.10
CA GLY A 1043 0.45 41.73 0.02
C GLY A 1043 0.35 41.06 -1.36
N ALA A 1044 0.32 39.73 -1.43
CA ALA A 1044 0.02 39.01 -2.69
C ALA A 1044 -1.42 39.25 -3.16
N ARG A 1045 -2.39 39.31 -2.24
CA ARG A 1045 -3.80 39.61 -2.56
C ARG A 1045 -3.98 41.08 -2.96
N VAL A 1046 -3.28 42.00 -2.29
CA VAL A 1046 -3.21 43.41 -2.68
C VAL A 1046 -2.60 43.59 -4.07
N ALA A 1047 -1.45 42.95 -4.36
CA ALA A 1047 -0.78 43.03 -5.67
C ALA A 1047 -1.68 42.51 -6.81
N LEU A 1048 -2.33 41.35 -6.61
CA LEU A 1048 -3.28 40.80 -7.58
C LEU A 1048 -4.49 41.72 -7.78
N ARG A 1049 -5.06 42.28 -6.70
CA ARG A 1049 -6.22 43.17 -6.80
C ARG A 1049 -5.88 44.51 -7.44
N ALA A 1050 -4.70 45.06 -7.15
CA ALA A 1050 -4.19 46.28 -7.76
C ALA A 1050 -3.99 46.06 -9.27
N ALA A 1051 -3.26 45.02 -9.69
CA ALA A 1051 -3.06 44.72 -11.11
C ALA A 1051 -4.36 44.39 -11.88
N ALA A 1052 -5.36 43.80 -11.22
CA ALA A 1052 -6.68 43.53 -11.84
C ALA A 1052 -7.53 44.79 -12.05
N SER A 1053 -7.40 45.79 -11.17
CA SER A 1053 -8.26 46.99 -11.12
C SER A 1053 -7.59 48.22 -11.74
N HIS A 1054 -6.26 48.27 -11.67
CA HIS A 1054 -5.36 49.35 -12.06
C HIS A 1054 -4.16 48.77 -12.84
N PRO A 1055 -4.36 48.20 -14.03
CA PRO A 1055 -3.28 47.57 -14.81
C PRO A 1055 -2.10 48.52 -15.08
N GLU A 1056 -2.34 49.84 -15.11
CA GLU A 1056 -1.33 50.89 -15.22
C GLU A 1056 -0.26 50.88 -14.10
N CYS A 1057 -0.54 50.27 -12.95
CA CYS A 1057 0.43 50.16 -11.86
C CYS A 1057 1.36 48.92 -11.98
N ALA A 1058 1.09 47.96 -12.86
CA ALA A 1058 1.72 46.64 -12.85
C ALA A 1058 2.49 46.30 -14.14
N ALA A 1059 3.83 46.34 -14.08
CA ALA A 1059 4.72 45.86 -15.14
C ALA A 1059 4.81 44.33 -15.19
N ALA A 1060 4.68 43.68 -14.03
CA ALA A 1060 4.58 42.23 -13.84
C ALA A 1060 4.07 41.96 -12.41
N VAL A 1061 3.60 40.74 -12.14
CA VAL A 1061 3.18 40.33 -10.78
C VAL A 1061 3.80 38.99 -10.37
N ALA A 1062 4.43 38.97 -9.20
CA ALA A 1062 4.95 37.79 -8.52
C ALA A 1062 4.19 37.59 -7.19
N ALA A 1063 3.21 36.69 -7.17
CA ALA A 1063 2.33 36.46 -6.02
C ALA A 1063 2.77 35.24 -5.21
N ILE A 1064 3.36 35.48 -4.04
CA ILE A 1064 3.97 34.46 -3.17
C ILE A 1064 2.98 34.08 -2.06
N GLY A 1065 2.52 32.83 -2.02
CA GLY A 1065 1.56 32.35 -1.03
C GLY A 1065 0.22 33.11 -1.04
N GLY A 1066 -0.17 33.66 -2.20
CA GLY A 1066 -1.41 34.41 -2.38
C GLY A 1066 -2.62 33.53 -2.71
N SER A 1067 -3.82 34.11 -2.67
CA SER A 1067 -5.06 33.45 -3.10
C SER A 1067 -6.00 34.43 -3.81
N GLY A 1068 -6.61 34.01 -4.92
CA GLY A 1068 -7.57 34.83 -5.67
C GLY A 1068 -8.88 35.12 -4.91
N GLY A 1069 -9.19 34.34 -3.87
CA GLY A 1069 -10.40 34.50 -3.05
C GLY A 1069 -11.22 33.22 -2.91
N ILE A 1070 -12.12 33.21 -1.93
CA ILE A 1070 -12.99 32.06 -1.66
C ILE A 1070 -14.26 32.21 -2.51
N ARG A 1071 -14.59 31.21 -3.34
CA ARG A 1071 -15.69 31.32 -4.32
C ARG A 1071 -17.10 31.14 -3.73
N GLY A 1072 -17.29 30.23 -2.78
CA GLY A 1072 -18.62 29.91 -2.23
C GLY A 1072 -18.96 30.71 -0.97
N ASP A 1073 -20.15 31.30 -0.93
CA ASP A 1073 -20.53 32.28 0.11
C ASP A 1073 -20.58 31.69 1.53
N VAL A 1074 -20.87 30.40 1.69
CA VAL A 1074 -20.80 29.71 2.99
C VAL A 1074 -19.36 29.67 3.50
N GLN A 1075 -18.39 29.30 2.65
CA GLN A 1075 -16.97 29.28 3.03
C GLN A 1075 -16.42 30.71 3.21
N ARG A 1076 -16.92 31.69 2.44
CA ARG A 1076 -16.61 33.11 2.66
C ARG A 1076 -17.06 33.59 4.03
N LYS A 1077 -18.31 33.32 4.42
CA LYS A 1077 -18.83 33.67 5.75
C LYS A 1077 -18.06 32.96 6.86
N MET A 1078 -17.88 31.64 6.78
CA MET A 1078 -17.09 30.89 7.78
C MET A 1078 -15.65 31.43 7.93
N ARG A 1079 -15.03 31.91 6.83
CA ARG A 1079 -13.71 32.54 6.91
C ARG A 1079 -13.76 33.92 7.56
N ALA A 1080 -14.74 34.76 7.19
CA ALA A 1080 -14.91 36.09 7.78
C ALA A 1080 -15.19 36.00 9.29
N ASP A 1081 -16.13 35.14 9.71
CA ASP A 1081 -16.46 34.91 11.12
C ASP A 1081 -15.24 34.43 11.93
N ARG A 1082 -14.37 33.61 11.33
CA ARG A 1082 -13.10 33.18 11.94
C ARG A 1082 -12.07 34.31 12.03
N ASP A 1083 -11.94 35.14 11.01
CA ASP A 1083 -11.01 36.28 11.03
C ASP A 1083 -11.45 37.33 12.04
N ASP A 1084 -12.76 37.55 12.22
CA ASP A 1084 -13.32 38.42 13.27
C ASP A 1084 -13.01 37.89 14.67
N ALA A 1085 -13.18 36.58 14.90
CA ALA A 1085 -12.84 35.95 16.17
C ALA A 1085 -11.34 36.07 16.50
N MET A 1086 -10.47 36.02 15.48
CA MET A 1086 -9.03 36.25 15.64
C MET A 1086 -8.70 37.74 15.83
N ALA A 1087 -9.44 38.67 15.21
CA ALA A 1087 -9.30 40.10 15.42
C ALA A 1087 -9.68 40.51 16.85
N ALA A 1088 -10.85 40.09 17.33
CA ALA A 1088 -11.28 40.32 18.72
C ALA A 1088 -10.33 39.68 19.75
N ALA A 1089 -9.68 38.55 19.40
CA ALA A 1089 -8.65 37.94 20.23
C ALA A 1089 -7.31 38.71 20.21
N LEU A 1090 -7.00 39.46 19.15
CA LEU A 1090 -5.87 40.37 19.07
C LEU A 1090 -6.13 41.64 19.90
N GLU A 1091 -7.30 42.29 19.74
CA GLU A 1091 -7.67 43.46 20.53
C GLU A 1091 -7.70 43.16 22.04
N LYS A 1092 -8.22 42.00 22.44
CA LYS A 1092 -8.35 41.61 23.86
C LYS A 1092 -7.10 40.92 24.43
N GLY A 1093 -6.24 40.35 23.59
CA GLY A 1093 -5.09 39.55 24.01
C GLY A 1093 -3.73 40.24 23.85
N GLY A 1094 -3.68 41.37 23.14
CA GLY A 1094 -2.46 42.09 22.84
C GLY A 1094 -1.57 41.40 21.78
N LEU A 1095 -0.70 42.20 21.16
CA LEU A 1095 0.16 41.76 20.06
C LEU A 1095 1.07 40.59 20.43
N ALA A 1096 1.58 40.55 21.67
CA ALA A 1096 2.50 39.51 22.15
C ALA A 1096 1.85 38.11 22.22
N ALA A 1097 0.65 38.00 22.79
CA ALA A 1097 -0.07 36.73 22.86
C ALA A 1097 -0.52 36.28 21.47
N PHE A 1098 -1.02 37.22 20.66
CA PHE A 1098 -1.47 36.95 19.30
C PHE A 1098 -0.33 36.49 18.39
N ALA A 1099 0.81 37.19 18.34
CA ALA A 1099 1.96 36.79 17.53
C ALA A 1099 2.47 35.40 17.92
N GLY A 1100 2.49 35.10 19.21
CA GLY A 1100 2.79 33.76 19.72
C GLY A 1100 1.82 32.69 19.21
N ALA A 1101 0.51 32.98 19.17
CA ALA A 1101 -0.49 32.06 18.64
C ALA A 1101 -0.45 31.94 17.10
N TRP A 1102 -0.20 33.05 16.40
CA TRP A 1102 -0.16 33.14 14.95
C TRP A 1102 0.91 32.22 14.35
N TYR A 1103 2.15 32.33 14.84
CA TYR A 1103 3.27 31.49 14.37
C TYR A 1103 3.24 30.05 14.91
N ARG A 1104 2.27 29.69 15.78
CA ARG A 1104 1.96 28.29 16.14
C ARG A 1104 0.92 27.64 15.23
N GLN A 1105 0.28 28.38 14.32
CA GLN A 1105 -0.60 27.77 13.32
C GLN A 1105 0.21 26.85 12.39
N GLY A 1106 -0.34 25.69 12.02
CA GLY A 1106 0.35 24.70 11.17
C GLY A 1106 0.82 25.23 9.81
N LEU A 1107 0.24 26.33 9.33
CA LEU A 1107 0.68 27.09 8.16
C LEU A 1107 2.15 27.55 8.25
N PHE A 1108 2.62 27.85 9.47
CA PHE A 1108 4.00 28.28 9.74
C PHE A 1108 4.86 27.14 10.31
N ARG A 1109 4.44 25.86 10.21
CA ARG A 1109 5.18 24.71 10.77
C ARG A 1109 6.62 24.63 10.26
N ALA A 1110 6.85 24.88 8.97
CA ALA A 1110 8.20 24.88 8.38
C ALA A 1110 9.07 26.03 8.91
N LEU A 1111 8.54 27.27 8.97
CA LEU A 1111 9.19 28.42 9.61
C LEU A 1111 9.52 28.15 11.10
N ALA A 1112 8.61 27.49 11.82
CA ALA A 1112 8.76 27.17 13.24
C ALA A 1112 9.72 25.99 13.51
N SER A 1113 9.99 25.14 12.51
CA SER A 1113 11.01 24.09 12.56
C SER A 1113 12.33 24.46 11.87
N HIS A 1114 12.42 25.67 11.31
CA HIS A 1114 13.59 26.12 10.57
C HIS A 1114 14.81 26.26 11.50
N PRO A 1115 16.04 25.80 11.14
CA PRO A 1115 17.18 25.81 12.06
C PRO A 1115 17.58 27.19 12.63
N ARG A 1116 17.18 28.29 11.99
CA ARG A 1116 17.41 29.67 12.50
C ARG A 1116 16.30 30.16 13.45
N TRP A 1117 15.24 29.36 13.71
CA TRP A 1117 14.13 29.67 14.62
C TRP A 1117 14.44 29.24 16.07
N ARG A 1118 15.27 30.01 16.78
CA ARG A 1118 15.57 29.77 18.20
C ARG A 1118 14.34 30.05 19.08
N ASP A 1119 13.78 29.02 19.73
CA ASP A 1119 12.85 29.08 20.88
C ASP A 1119 11.71 30.12 20.84
N GLY A 1120 11.08 30.34 19.68
CA GLY A 1120 10.03 31.35 19.52
C GLY A 1120 10.52 32.80 19.67
N ALA A 1121 11.83 33.04 19.59
CA ALA A 1121 12.42 34.36 19.66
C ALA A 1121 11.96 35.26 18.50
N ILE A 1122 11.64 34.70 17.32
CA ILE A 1122 11.10 35.51 16.21
C ILE A 1122 9.70 36.07 16.53
N ALA A 1123 8.83 35.30 17.20
CA ALA A 1123 7.58 35.84 17.71
C ALA A 1123 7.82 36.95 18.76
N ARG A 1124 8.70 36.70 19.75
CA ARG A 1124 9.06 37.71 20.77
C ARG A 1124 9.76 38.95 20.19
N ARG A 1125 10.47 38.83 19.06
CA ARG A 1125 11.16 39.93 18.37
C ARG A 1125 10.25 40.70 17.42
N ARG A 1126 9.23 40.08 16.80
CA ARG A 1126 8.20 40.82 16.03
C ARG A 1126 7.37 41.75 16.92
N CYS A 1127 7.25 41.44 18.22
CA CYS A 1127 6.68 42.33 19.24
C CYS A 1127 7.67 43.34 19.83
N LYS A 1128 8.90 43.44 19.28
CA LYS A 1128 9.98 44.34 19.72
C LYS A 1128 10.73 44.96 18.52
N ILE A 1129 10.02 45.21 17.44
CA ILE A 1129 10.55 45.97 16.30
C ILE A 1129 10.23 47.45 16.58
N PRO A 1130 11.16 48.41 16.35
CA PRO A 1130 10.88 49.86 16.43
C PRO A 1130 9.90 50.38 15.35
N ASN A 1131 9.16 49.48 14.72
CA ASN A 1131 7.93 49.73 13.97
C ASN A 1131 6.71 49.81 14.91
N PHE A 1132 6.78 49.27 16.13
CA PHE A 1132 5.64 49.16 17.06
C PHE A 1132 5.90 49.71 18.48
N GLU A 1133 7.13 50.15 18.78
CA GLU A 1133 7.41 50.98 19.97
C GLU A 1133 7.18 52.46 19.62
N SER A 1134 6.60 53.25 20.55
CA SER A 1134 6.33 54.68 20.35
C SER A 1134 7.62 55.52 20.37
N ILE A 1135 7.68 56.57 19.56
CA ILE A 1135 8.78 57.56 19.57
C ILE A 1135 8.20 58.97 19.43
N GLU A 1136 8.14 59.67 20.57
CA GLU A 1136 8.39 61.10 20.83
C GLU A 1136 7.79 62.22 19.94
N PHE A 1137 7.00 61.92 18.91
CA PHE A 1137 6.29 62.89 18.07
C PHE A 1137 4.77 62.65 18.10
N ARG A 1138 4.17 62.97 19.24
CA ARG A 1138 2.73 63.21 19.46
C ARG A 1138 2.56 64.46 20.33
N ASP A 1139 1.51 65.21 20.09
CA ASP A 1139 1.08 66.30 20.97
C ASP A 1139 0.55 65.73 22.32
N GLU A 1140 0.65 66.51 23.39
CA GLU A 1140 0.77 66.04 24.79
C GLU A 1140 -0.50 65.45 25.47
N ASP A 1141 -1.53 65.01 24.73
CA ASP A 1141 -2.90 64.76 25.24
C ASP A 1141 -3.53 63.34 24.96
N GLU A 1142 -2.78 62.33 24.49
CA GLU A 1142 -3.27 60.93 24.40
C GLU A 1142 -2.24 59.90 24.92
N ASP A 1143 -2.69 58.95 25.75
CA ASP A 1143 -1.84 57.99 26.51
C ASP A 1143 -1.01 57.00 25.65
N ASP A 1144 0.16 56.59 26.19
CA ASP A 1144 1.16 55.68 25.59
C ASP A 1144 0.78 54.18 25.71
N ASP A 1145 -0.23 53.72 24.96
CA ASP A 1145 -0.69 52.32 25.01
C ASP A 1145 -0.21 51.41 23.84
N GLU A 1146 0.34 50.23 24.18
CA GLU A 1146 0.54 49.09 23.24
C GLU A 1146 -0.76 48.70 22.52
N ASP A 1147 -1.92 48.92 23.16
CA ASP A 1147 -3.25 48.62 22.62
C ASP A 1147 -3.55 49.33 21.30
N GLY A 1148 -2.86 50.44 20.98
CA GLY A 1148 -3.01 51.14 19.70
C GLY A 1148 -2.67 50.25 18.50
N VAL A 1149 -1.52 49.57 18.55
CA VAL A 1149 -1.05 48.69 17.47
C VAL A 1149 -1.92 47.44 17.36
N ALA A 1150 -2.35 46.87 18.49
CA ALA A 1150 -3.22 45.69 18.51
C ALA A 1150 -4.58 45.99 17.85
N ARG A 1151 -5.20 47.14 18.17
CA ARG A 1151 -6.44 47.61 17.52
C ARG A 1151 -6.30 47.77 16.02
N ASP A 1152 -5.24 48.43 15.56
CA ASP A 1152 -5.05 48.71 14.13
C ASP A 1152 -4.74 47.46 13.30
N LEU A 1153 -3.95 46.51 13.82
CA LEU A 1153 -3.76 45.22 13.17
C LEU A 1153 -5.04 44.36 13.22
N ALA A 1154 -5.86 44.43 14.27
CA ALA A 1154 -7.14 43.73 14.33
C ALA A 1154 -8.16 44.28 13.30
N ARG A 1155 -8.24 45.60 13.16
CA ARG A 1155 -9.04 46.28 12.12
C ARG A 1155 -8.68 45.81 10.72
N VAL A 1156 -7.38 45.65 10.42
CA VAL A 1156 -6.90 45.06 9.16
C VAL A 1156 -7.28 43.57 9.05
N LEU A 1157 -7.08 42.77 10.10
CA LEU A 1157 -7.38 41.32 10.06
C LEU A 1157 -8.84 41.04 9.69
N ALA A 1158 -9.77 41.80 10.29
CA ALA A 1158 -11.19 41.74 9.96
C ALA A 1158 -11.47 42.26 8.54
N ALA A 1159 -10.99 43.46 8.20
CA ALA A 1159 -11.30 44.13 6.93
C ALA A 1159 -10.70 43.42 5.70
N MET A 1160 -9.45 42.98 5.78
CA MET A 1160 -8.73 42.27 4.71
C MET A 1160 -8.94 40.75 4.74
N SER A 1161 -9.97 40.24 5.43
CA SER A 1161 -10.28 38.80 5.48
C SER A 1161 -10.40 38.19 4.06
N PRO A 1162 -9.78 37.01 3.81
CA PRO A 1162 -9.98 36.27 2.55
C PRO A 1162 -11.42 35.82 2.27
N GLY A 1163 -12.32 35.89 3.27
CA GLY A 1163 -13.76 35.69 3.08
C GLY A 1163 -14.48 36.95 2.58
N ARG A 1164 -14.03 38.14 3.00
CA ARG A 1164 -14.66 39.43 2.64
C ARG A 1164 -14.26 39.92 1.25
N GLN A 1165 -12.97 39.85 0.92
CA GLN A 1165 -12.42 40.30 -0.37
C GLN A 1165 -13.24 39.78 -1.57
N ALA A 1166 -13.31 40.57 -2.63
CA ALA A 1166 -13.90 40.14 -3.89
C ALA A 1166 -12.96 39.14 -4.60
N VAL A 1167 -13.55 38.13 -5.23
CA VAL A 1167 -12.79 37.08 -5.93
C VAL A 1167 -12.15 37.63 -7.20
N VAL A 1168 -10.84 37.43 -7.34
CA VAL A 1168 -10.09 37.58 -8.60
C VAL A 1168 -10.34 36.33 -9.43
N THR A 1169 -10.99 36.50 -10.59
CA THR A 1169 -11.42 35.40 -11.47
C THR A 1169 -10.30 34.92 -12.40
N GLY A 1170 -10.50 33.78 -13.08
CA GLY A 1170 -9.59 33.33 -14.15
C GLY A 1170 -9.41 34.39 -15.24
N ASP A 1171 -10.48 35.09 -15.61
CA ASP A 1171 -10.45 36.18 -16.60
C ASP A 1171 -9.67 37.40 -16.09
N ASP A 1172 -9.70 37.70 -14.78
CA ASP A 1172 -8.88 38.76 -14.19
C ASP A 1172 -7.39 38.37 -14.15
N LEU A 1173 -7.07 37.12 -13.79
CA LEU A 1173 -5.70 36.61 -13.81
C LEU A 1173 -5.11 36.57 -15.24
N ALA A 1174 -5.92 36.16 -16.22
CA ALA A 1174 -5.58 36.21 -17.65
C ALA A 1174 -5.42 37.65 -18.17
N ARG A 1175 -6.16 38.62 -17.61
CA ARG A 1175 -6.01 40.06 -17.91
C ARG A 1175 -4.74 40.65 -17.29
N ILE A 1176 -4.39 40.27 -16.05
CA ILE A 1176 -3.11 40.63 -15.43
C ILE A 1176 -1.95 40.08 -16.27
N HIS A 1177 -2.00 38.80 -16.64
CA HIS A 1177 -0.90 38.17 -17.40
C HIS A 1177 -0.69 38.82 -18.77
N ARG A 1178 -1.76 39.22 -19.48
CA ARG A 1178 -1.65 39.91 -20.78
C ARG A 1178 -1.38 41.41 -20.70
N GLY A 1179 -1.88 42.09 -19.67
CA GLY A 1179 -1.70 43.53 -19.49
C GLY A 1179 -0.30 43.91 -19.00
N ALA A 1180 0.35 43.02 -18.24
CA ALA A 1180 1.65 43.25 -17.66
C ALA A 1180 2.77 42.69 -18.56
N VAL A 1181 3.78 43.52 -18.88
CA VAL A 1181 4.89 43.17 -19.80
C VAL A 1181 5.67 41.91 -19.40
N GLY A 1182 5.84 41.67 -18.10
CA GLY A 1182 6.49 40.45 -17.59
C GLY A 1182 5.53 39.37 -17.10
N GLY A 1183 4.23 39.54 -17.35
CA GLY A 1183 3.17 38.59 -17.03
C GLY A 1183 2.89 38.39 -15.53
N LEU A 1184 2.14 37.32 -15.25
CA LEU A 1184 1.83 36.83 -13.90
C LEU A 1184 2.62 35.55 -13.62
N THR A 1185 3.32 35.52 -12.49
CA THR A 1185 3.96 34.32 -11.91
C THR A 1185 3.42 34.07 -10.51
N LEU A 1186 3.05 32.83 -10.21
CA LEU A 1186 2.55 32.41 -8.90
C LEU A 1186 3.63 31.58 -8.18
N LEU A 1187 3.86 31.84 -6.90
CA LEU A 1187 4.96 31.23 -6.14
C LEU A 1187 4.47 30.62 -4.81
N ALA A 1188 5.00 29.47 -4.46
CA ALA A 1188 4.77 28.80 -3.18
C ALA A 1188 6.04 28.09 -2.69
N GLY A 1189 6.13 27.81 -1.39
CA GLY A 1189 7.16 26.92 -0.85
C GLY A 1189 6.79 25.45 -1.09
N ASP A 1190 7.76 24.58 -1.33
CA ASP A 1190 7.56 23.14 -1.56
C ASP A 1190 6.85 22.42 -0.39
N ARG A 1191 7.00 22.92 0.84
CA ARG A 1191 6.35 22.42 2.07
C ARG A 1191 4.98 23.05 2.34
N ASP A 1192 4.50 23.98 1.49
CA ASP A 1192 3.16 24.57 1.60
C ASP A 1192 2.21 23.97 0.55
N ALA A 1193 1.85 22.69 0.75
CA ALA A 1193 0.94 21.95 -0.13
C ALA A 1193 -0.38 22.70 -0.40
N LYS A 1194 -0.89 23.45 0.58
CA LYS A 1194 -2.11 24.26 0.45
C LYS A 1194 -1.94 25.37 -0.57
N PHE A 1195 -0.88 26.16 -0.49
CA PHE A 1195 -0.67 27.26 -1.44
C PHE A 1195 -0.06 26.81 -2.77
N ILE A 1196 0.61 25.64 -2.84
CA ILE A 1196 0.88 24.95 -4.11
C ILE A 1196 -0.44 24.62 -4.83
N ALA A 1197 -1.40 23.97 -4.14
CA ALA A 1197 -2.70 23.64 -4.71
C ALA A 1197 -3.49 24.91 -5.11
N THR A 1198 -3.44 25.95 -4.28
CA THR A 1198 -4.07 27.25 -4.56
C THR A 1198 -3.46 27.90 -5.82
N ALA A 1199 -2.13 27.94 -5.93
CA ALA A 1199 -1.43 28.49 -7.10
C ALA A 1199 -1.70 27.68 -8.37
N ARG A 1200 -1.72 26.34 -8.29
CA ARG A 1200 -2.08 25.46 -9.41
C ARG A 1200 -3.52 25.66 -9.88
N SER A 1201 -4.49 25.80 -8.96
CA SER A 1201 -5.88 26.15 -9.32
C SER A 1201 -5.93 27.49 -10.04
N MET A 1202 -5.31 28.53 -9.47
CA MET A 1202 -5.31 29.88 -10.05
C MET A 1202 -4.65 29.93 -11.44
N ALA A 1203 -3.57 29.18 -11.66
CA ALA A 1203 -2.94 29.06 -12.98
C ALA A 1203 -3.84 28.31 -13.96
N ALA A 1204 -4.49 27.21 -13.54
CA ALA A 1204 -5.43 26.48 -14.39
C ALA A 1204 -6.67 27.32 -14.74
N ASP A 1205 -7.25 28.04 -13.78
CA ASP A 1205 -8.34 28.99 -13.99
C ASP A 1205 -7.96 30.09 -14.99
N ALA A 1206 -6.74 30.62 -14.91
CA ALA A 1206 -6.24 31.65 -15.82
C ALA A 1206 -5.94 31.11 -17.22
N ASN A 1207 -5.26 29.96 -17.31
CA ASN A 1207 -4.88 29.34 -18.58
C ASN A 1207 -6.13 28.88 -19.35
N ALA A 1208 -7.12 28.33 -18.66
CA ALA A 1208 -8.41 28.00 -19.26
C ALA A 1208 -9.22 29.22 -19.75
N SER A 1209 -8.81 30.45 -19.40
CA SER A 1209 -9.33 31.69 -20.02
C SER A 1209 -8.40 32.23 -21.12
N LEU A 1210 -7.09 32.00 -21.05
CA LEU A 1210 -6.14 32.33 -22.14
C LEU A 1210 -6.33 31.43 -23.37
N GLU A 1211 -6.63 30.14 -23.18
CA GLU A 1211 -6.90 29.16 -24.26
C GLU A 1211 -8.17 29.47 -25.10
N ARG A 1212 -8.98 30.45 -24.68
CA ARG A 1212 -10.19 30.89 -25.40
C ARG A 1212 -9.97 32.09 -26.31
N ASP A 1213 -8.79 32.69 -26.30
CA ASP A 1213 -8.41 33.82 -27.15
C ASP A 1213 -7.43 33.36 -28.26
N GLU A 1214 -7.57 33.90 -29.47
CA GLU A 1214 -6.91 33.38 -30.68
C GLU A 1214 -5.37 33.61 -30.73
N ASP A 1215 -4.80 34.39 -29.81
CA ASP A 1215 -3.41 34.85 -29.83
C ASP A 1215 -2.38 33.88 -29.21
N GLY A 1216 -2.80 32.82 -28.51
CA GLY A 1216 -1.94 31.67 -28.16
C GLY A 1216 -0.64 31.98 -27.37
N GLY A 1217 -0.71 32.82 -26.33
CA GLY A 1217 0.46 33.21 -25.52
C GLY A 1217 0.93 32.16 -24.49
N ASP A 1218 2.10 32.41 -23.89
CA ASP A 1218 2.62 31.63 -22.75
C ASP A 1218 1.64 31.62 -21.56
N GLY A 1219 1.54 30.48 -20.87
CA GLY A 1219 0.64 30.33 -19.72
C GLY A 1219 1.17 30.93 -18.40
N VAL A 1220 0.28 31.11 -17.43
CA VAL A 1220 0.61 31.51 -16.05
C VAL A 1220 1.51 30.45 -15.40
N GLU A 1221 2.71 30.87 -15.02
CA GLU A 1221 3.74 30.00 -14.46
C GLU A 1221 3.59 29.83 -12.94
N VAL A 1222 3.72 28.58 -12.45
CA VAL A 1222 3.75 28.24 -11.02
C VAL A 1222 5.14 27.76 -10.62
N VAL A 1223 5.77 28.45 -9.66
CA VAL A 1223 7.13 28.16 -9.19
C VAL A 1223 7.10 27.69 -7.73
N THR A 1224 7.72 26.53 -7.47
CA THR A 1224 7.90 25.98 -6.11
C THR A 1224 9.32 26.23 -5.62
N VAL A 1225 9.47 26.91 -4.48
CA VAL A 1225 10.78 27.17 -3.84
C VAL A 1225 11.12 26.01 -2.88
N PRO A 1226 12.22 25.27 -3.11
CA PRO A 1226 12.58 24.13 -2.27
C PRO A 1226 12.95 24.49 -0.82
N GLY A 1227 12.66 23.59 0.12
CA GLY A 1227 12.99 23.72 1.54
C GLY A 1227 12.09 24.65 2.36
N ALA A 1228 11.07 25.28 1.77
CA ALA A 1228 10.29 26.35 2.39
C ALA A 1228 8.79 26.02 2.50
N GLY A 1229 8.15 26.42 3.58
CA GLY A 1229 6.70 26.45 3.73
C GLY A 1229 6.10 27.81 3.39
N HIS A 1230 5.11 28.24 4.17
CA HIS A 1230 4.31 29.42 3.82
C HIS A 1230 5.11 30.73 3.80
N ALA A 1231 6.12 30.90 4.66
CA ALA A 1231 6.86 32.16 4.79
C ALA A 1231 8.14 32.18 3.92
N VAL A 1232 8.02 31.78 2.65
CA VAL A 1232 9.14 31.59 1.69
C VAL A 1232 10.23 32.67 1.76
N HIS A 1233 9.85 33.95 1.75
CA HIS A 1233 10.76 35.10 1.85
C HIS A 1233 11.62 35.18 3.14
N LEU A 1234 11.22 34.49 4.20
CA LEU A 1234 11.96 34.37 5.48
C LEU A 1234 12.64 33.00 5.63
N GLU A 1235 12.02 31.96 5.08
CA GLU A 1235 12.46 30.55 5.19
C GLU A 1235 13.58 30.21 4.21
N ALA A 1236 13.51 30.71 2.97
CA ALA A 1236 14.50 30.50 1.91
C ALA A 1236 14.59 31.72 0.97
N PRO A 1237 14.99 32.91 1.46
CA PRO A 1237 15.10 34.12 0.62
C PRO A 1237 15.98 33.92 -0.61
N GLU A 1238 17.08 33.17 -0.48
CA GLU A 1238 17.98 32.80 -1.58
C GLU A 1238 17.29 32.00 -2.70
N GLY A 1239 16.37 31.09 -2.36
CA GLY A 1239 15.57 30.34 -3.33
C GLY A 1239 14.51 31.17 -4.04
N LEU A 1240 14.16 32.34 -3.49
CA LEU A 1240 13.14 33.25 -4.00
C LEU A 1240 13.73 34.39 -4.88
N VAL A 1241 15.00 34.74 -4.69
CA VAL A 1241 15.70 35.77 -5.50
C VAL A 1241 15.78 35.40 -6.98
N LEU A 1242 16.10 34.15 -7.34
CA LEU A 1242 16.20 33.74 -8.74
C LEU A 1242 14.86 33.80 -9.50
N PRO A 1243 13.73 33.30 -8.95
CA PRO A 1243 12.40 33.54 -9.52
C PRO A 1243 12.05 35.03 -9.69
N ILE A 1244 12.34 35.87 -8.70
CA ILE A 1244 12.05 37.32 -8.78
C ILE A 1244 12.90 37.99 -9.86
N LEU A 1245 14.21 37.72 -9.93
CA LEU A 1245 15.08 38.23 -10.99
C LEU A 1245 14.63 37.77 -12.38
N ARG A 1246 14.05 36.58 -12.52
CA ARG A 1246 13.46 36.12 -13.79
C ARG A 1246 12.22 36.94 -14.19
N VAL A 1247 11.35 37.32 -13.25
CA VAL A 1247 10.23 38.23 -13.50
C VAL A 1247 10.73 39.64 -13.84
N VAL A 1248 11.70 40.18 -13.09
CA VAL A 1248 12.30 41.49 -13.35
C VAL A 1248 12.94 41.55 -14.74
N ARG A 1249 13.67 40.50 -15.16
CA ARG A 1249 14.31 40.42 -16.48
C ARG A 1249 13.34 40.14 -17.64
N ARG A 1250 12.05 39.85 -17.37
CA ARG A 1250 10.97 39.90 -18.38
C ARG A 1250 10.43 41.33 -18.62
N THR A 1251 10.82 42.34 -17.82
CA THR A 1251 10.30 43.73 -17.86
C THR A 1251 11.32 44.80 -18.23
#